data_AF-A0A933GLZ9-F1
#
_entry.id   AF-A0A933GLZ9-F1
#
_cell.length_a   1.000
_cell.length_b   1.000
_cell.length_c   1.000
_cell.angle_alpha   90.00
_cell.angle_beta   90.00
_cell.angle_gamma   90.00
#
_symmetry.space_group_name_H-M   'P 1'
#
loop_
_entity.id
_entity.type
_entity.pdbx_description
1 polymer ?
#
loop_
_entity_poly.entity_id
_entity_poly.type
_entity_poly.pdbx_seq_one_letter_code
_entity_poly.pdbx_strand_id
1 'polypeptide(L)'
;MPWLDQILSRQTTTKSEKLVEAVLALGKAKEALKERKEPARIMAEMEHHGKVLQSVPEAQDLQQQAERLLQDVMSKEAKDLLNKTASFLEMEDLQKARVCTDQIKASLLQENDKKLFDEINHRLSYLEKLMRLKQKYTASHDRRDHFAVRDMAGELAKHMGQDTSGYWLDRMEEHTSWIKKEWVLVSIDIDELPIYYASFGLSWLDEITNSCLLPDKRHLIIATSQERWVFLRIFCLDDQKFKKAIILRTPEQMFLHNVYPVGNVLWITGENGQVLELGLEPLNILSWHDFSSFAGEDEVIEGARLFPKSKSLWLDKHPKNSDSSELCEIIDIDRQSIVRQVKVSGYPMAINTGGNFRIAVQNFTTKTVQVYSERGKAVESFAFENYQLIDVVTLHPNGNDFVFLPYDDQDSMESDEEVEGEQHGDLALTIEVRPHLQGKYKPLRIENSSGECSHAMFTSLDRGIIFIHYADTFSEVSAYILAAFKENGQGFELLYEVRVPEKVVFACDEFSRHIVAINFQGNCAQAVVLNENPPVFDFEIPGPSNRVIPEFRCDFFLCHNPTGVTKSTALAYMTQIKGWKEKELNQAINKIKQPGAHTPDEIAAFIHALYQSSLFEKTKDLKMWVRTQHPNHYSVLLDLAKEAAKGKNWLQVISWLEGISRPDLNHGTARHICHLMGIAYFIQGEIQRAQSVWMEGMTYEDGQCDLNPYIEYAGLSLLPAKKRQKQKSDMNKVLSIFESVDDHLANKRWSKAIEIIEKNEDLSRTDLQMLAKLTWAYLQQNFNPGEMQWLFKIITLGNYCEVYDNKYMHDNKVLPPYIETWPDSRLSDLARQAKEWLDRL
;
A
#
# COMPACT_ATOMS: atom_id res chain seq x y z
N MET A 1 -19.63 -54.63 74.36
CA MET A 1 -19.23 -53.84 73.17
C MET A 1 -18.06 -54.56 72.51
N PRO A 2 -18.31 -55.48 71.56
CA PRO A 2 -17.27 -56.33 70.95
C PRO A 2 -16.16 -55.57 70.21
N TRP A 3 -16.44 -54.35 69.77
CA TRP A 3 -15.49 -53.49 69.04
C TRP A 3 -14.47 -52.78 69.94
N LEU A 4 -14.76 -52.61 71.24
CA LEU A 4 -13.83 -52.01 72.20
C LEU A 4 -12.60 -52.91 72.39
N ASP A 5 -12.81 -54.23 72.38
CA ASP A 5 -11.75 -55.23 72.41
C ASP A 5 -10.91 -55.23 71.11
N GLN A 6 -11.54 -54.95 69.96
CA GLN A 6 -10.83 -54.84 68.68
C GLN A 6 -9.91 -53.62 68.61
N ILE A 7 -10.33 -52.47 69.15
CA ILE A 7 -9.50 -51.25 69.24
C ILE A 7 -8.28 -51.50 70.13
N LEU A 8 -8.50 -52.11 71.30
CA LEU A 8 -7.43 -52.40 72.28
C LEU A 8 -6.42 -53.43 71.74
N SER A 9 -6.84 -54.30 70.82
CA SER A 9 -5.98 -55.36 70.25
C SER A 9 -5.07 -54.91 69.10
N ARG A 10 -5.35 -53.77 68.43
CA ARG A 10 -4.71 -53.40 67.15
C ARG A 10 -3.75 -52.21 67.17
N GLN A 11 -3.70 -51.39 68.24
CA GLN A 11 -2.84 -50.21 68.28
C GLN A 11 -1.91 -50.18 69.51
N THR A 12 -0.64 -50.54 69.33
CA THR A 12 0.37 -50.61 70.40
C THR A 12 1.08 -49.27 70.70
N THR A 13 0.82 -48.21 69.94
CA THR A 13 1.56 -46.93 70.05
C THR A 13 0.70 -45.69 70.31
N THR A 14 -0.64 -45.82 70.39
CA THR A 14 -1.55 -44.69 70.65
C THR A 14 -1.73 -44.50 72.15
N LYS A 15 -1.50 -43.29 72.68
CA LYS A 15 -1.70 -42.97 74.11
C LYS A 15 -3.14 -43.29 74.53
N SER A 16 -3.32 -43.93 75.68
CA SER A 16 -4.62 -44.35 76.24
C SER A 16 -5.64 -43.21 76.32
N GLU A 17 -5.20 -41.98 76.60
CA GLU A 17 -6.03 -40.77 76.62
C GLU A 17 -6.72 -40.53 75.26
N LYS A 18 -5.99 -40.64 74.14
CA LYS A 18 -6.54 -40.44 72.79
C LYS A 18 -7.52 -41.53 72.36
N LEU A 19 -7.35 -42.74 72.89
CA LEU A 19 -8.26 -43.87 72.69
C LEU A 19 -9.59 -43.63 73.41
N VAL A 20 -9.54 -43.18 74.66
CA VAL A 20 -10.73 -42.80 75.44
C VAL A 20 -11.45 -41.64 74.77
N GLU A 21 -10.74 -40.62 74.31
CA GLU A 21 -11.31 -39.49 73.57
C GLU A 21 -12.01 -39.95 72.28
N ALA A 22 -11.38 -40.82 71.47
CA ALA A 22 -11.98 -41.34 70.25
C ALA A 22 -13.23 -42.19 70.51
N VAL A 23 -13.24 -43.00 71.57
CA VAL A 23 -14.41 -43.79 71.99
C VAL A 23 -15.55 -42.89 72.46
N LEU A 24 -15.24 -41.85 73.24
CA LEU A 24 -16.21 -40.85 73.67
C LEU A 24 -16.76 -40.05 72.48
N ALA A 25 -15.91 -39.67 71.54
CA ALA A 25 -16.29 -38.99 70.30
C ALA A 25 -17.21 -39.86 69.45
N LEU A 26 -16.93 -41.16 69.32
CA LEU A 26 -17.81 -42.10 68.61
C LEU A 26 -19.18 -42.25 69.31
N GLY A 27 -19.19 -42.30 70.65
CA GLY A 27 -20.43 -42.31 71.44
C GLY A 27 -21.26 -41.04 71.23
N LYS A 28 -20.62 -39.87 71.30
CA LYS A 28 -21.25 -38.56 71.04
C LYS A 28 -21.75 -38.44 69.60
N ALA A 29 -20.97 -38.89 68.62
CA ALA A 29 -21.35 -38.91 67.20
C ALA A 29 -22.58 -39.80 66.98
N LYS A 30 -22.66 -40.94 67.65
CA LYS A 30 -23.80 -41.88 67.57
C LYS A 30 -25.06 -41.32 68.21
N GLU A 31 -24.95 -40.64 69.35
CA GLU A 31 -26.06 -39.91 69.95
C GLU A 31 -26.50 -38.73 69.07
N ALA A 32 -25.55 -37.95 68.55
CA ALA A 32 -25.81 -36.82 67.66
C ALA A 32 -26.54 -37.26 66.38
N LEU A 33 -26.20 -38.42 65.81
CA LEU A 33 -26.89 -39.00 64.65
C LEU A 33 -28.34 -39.37 64.99
N LYS A 34 -28.58 -39.98 66.16
CA LYS A 34 -29.94 -40.32 66.66
C LYS A 34 -30.79 -39.08 66.89
N GLU A 35 -30.18 -38.01 67.37
CA GLU A 35 -30.83 -36.72 67.62
C GLU A 35 -30.94 -35.85 66.35
N ARG A 36 -30.50 -36.35 65.18
CA ARG A 36 -30.49 -35.63 63.89
C ARG A 36 -29.75 -34.27 63.95
N LYS A 37 -28.67 -34.18 64.73
CA LYS A 37 -27.78 -33.01 64.76
C LYS A 37 -27.02 -32.88 63.43
N GLU A 38 -26.45 -31.69 63.17
CA GLU A 38 -25.77 -31.36 61.91
C GLU A 38 -24.73 -32.44 61.48
N PRO A 39 -24.95 -33.14 60.35
CA PRO A 39 -24.06 -34.20 59.87
C PRO A 39 -22.61 -33.76 59.66
N ALA A 40 -22.39 -32.50 59.27
CA ALA A 40 -21.05 -31.92 59.10
C ALA A 40 -20.25 -31.88 60.41
N ARG A 41 -20.91 -31.61 61.55
CA ARG A 41 -20.26 -31.63 62.87
C ARG A 41 -19.93 -33.05 63.31
N ILE A 42 -20.80 -34.01 62.99
CA ILE A 42 -20.57 -35.44 63.24
C ILE A 42 -19.33 -35.90 62.46
N MET A 43 -19.25 -35.53 61.17
CA MET A 43 -18.09 -35.83 60.32
C MET A 43 -16.80 -35.20 60.83
N ALA A 44 -16.80 -33.90 61.17
CA ALA A 44 -15.62 -33.22 61.68
C ALA A 44 -15.10 -33.82 63.01
N GLU A 45 -16.02 -34.19 63.92
CA GLU A 45 -15.68 -34.86 65.18
C GLU A 45 -15.08 -36.26 64.94
N MET A 46 -15.61 -37.01 63.97
CA MET A 46 -15.09 -38.34 63.61
C MET A 46 -13.75 -38.27 62.88
N GLU A 47 -13.57 -37.31 61.97
CA GLU A 47 -12.33 -37.10 61.20
C GLU A 47 -11.16 -36.68 62.10
N HIS A 48 -11.43 -35.87 63.13
CA HIS A 48 -10.43 -35.49 64.14
C HIS A 48 -9.77 -36.72 64.82
N HIS A 49 -10.52 -37.82 64.93
CA HIS A 49 -10.07 -39.09 65.50
C HIS A 49 -9.89 -40.21 64.45
N GLY A 50 -9.85 -39.86 63.16
CA GLY A 50 -9.89 -40.81 62.03
C GLY A 50 -8.83 -41.91 62.10
N LYS A 51 -7.60 -41.62 62.54
CA LYS A 51 -6.53 -42.63 62.67
C LYS A 51 -6.82 -43.76 63.66
N VAL A 52 -7.66 -43.50 64.67
CA VAL A 52 -8.08 -44.50 65.66
C VAL A 52 -9.38 -45.18 65.20
N LEU A 53 -10.33 -44.38 64.69
CA LEU A 53 -11.66 -44.83 64.32
C LEU A 53 -11.73 -45.59 62.99
N GLN A 54 -10.79 -45.39 62.07
CA GLN A 54 -10.80 -46.05 60.76
C GLN A 54 -10.73 -47.58 60.84
N SER A 55 -10.23 -48.14 61.95
CA SER A 55 -10.15 -49.59 62.16
C SER A 55 -11.40 -50.22 62.78
N VAL A 56 -12.42 -49.42 63.09
CA VAL A 56 -13.63 -49.79 63.84
C VAL A 56 -14.82 -49.88 62.88
N PRO A 57 -15.42 -51.07 62.67
CA PRO A 57 -16.55 -51.24 61.77
C PRO A 57 -17.74 -50.33 62.10
N GLU A 58 -18.07 -50.16 63.38
CA GLU A 58 -19.15 -49.29 63.84
C GLU A 58 -18.88 -47.80 63.59
N ALA A 59 -17.62 -47.38 63.60
CA ALA A 59 -17.26 -46.02 63.22
C ALA A 59 -17.34 -45.84 61.70
N GLN A 60 -16.93 -46.84 60.91
CA GLN A 60 -17.08 -46.80 59.46
C GLN A 60 -18.56 -46.76 59.03
N ASP A 61 -19.43 -47.54 59.66
CA ASP A 61 -20.88 -47.53 59.39
C ASP A 61 -21.53 -46.19 59.79
N LEU A 62 -21.16 -45.66 60.97
CA LEU A 62 -21.62 -44.35 61.41
C LEU A 62 -21.13 -43.22 60.49
N GLN A 63 -19.88 -43.29 60.04
CA GLN A 63 -19.32 -42.34 59.07
C GLN A 63 -20.05 -42.42 57.73
N GLN A 64 -20.30 -43.62 57.20
CA GLN A 64 -21.08 -43.78 55.95
C GLN A 64 -22.51 -43.26 56.09
N GLN A 65 -23.15 -43.45 57.25
CA GLN A 65 -24.49 -42.90 57.52
C GLN A 65 -24.47 -41.38 57.62
N ALA A 66 -23.47 -40.79 58.30
CA ALA A 66 -23.28 -39.35 58.37
C ALA A 66 -22.93 -38.74 57.00
N GLU A 67 -22.11 -39.41 56.19
CA GLU A 67 -21.79 -39.04 54.80
C GLU A 67 -23.04 -39.06 53.93
N ARG A 68 -23.87 -40.11 54.01
CA ARG A 68 -25.16 -40.17 53.29
C ARG A 68 -26.10 -39.04 53.70
N LEU A 69 -26.26 -38.79 55.00
CA LEU A 69 -27.10 -37.69 55.48
C LEU A 69 -26.56 -36.31 55.10
N LEU A 70 -25.24 -36.12 55.15
CA LEU A 70 -24.61 -34.89 54.69
C LEU A 70 -24.83 -34.70 53.19
N GLN A 71 -24.67 -35.76 52.40
CA GLN A 71 -24.91 -35.74 50.97
C GLN A 71 -26.38 -35.47 50.62
N ASP A 72 -27.33 -36.01 51.39
CA ASP A 72 -28.76 -35.71 51.26
C ASP A 72 -29.06 -34.23 51.60
N VAL A 73 -28.46 -33.69 52.67
CA VAL A 73 -28.59 -32.26 53.03
C VAL A 73 -28.02 -31.38 51.93
N MET A 74 -26.81 -31.68 51.45
CA MET A 74 -26.16 -30.91 50.39
C MET A 74 -26.89 -31.05 49.04
N SER A 75 -27.46 -32.22 48.74
CA SER A 75 -28.29 -32.44 47.54
C SER A 75 -29.59 -31.62 47.62
N LYS A 76 -30.22 -31.57 48.80
CA LYS A 76 -31.39 -30.73 49.04
C LYS A 76 -31.07 -29.24 48.92
N GLU A 77 -29.96 -28.78 49.49
CA GLU A 77 -29.49 -27.39 49.34
C GLU A 77 -29.20 -27.04 47.87
N ALA A 78 -28.54 -27.93 47.13
CA ALA A 78 -28.30 -27.76 45.70
C ALA A 78 -29.61 -27.66 44.90
N LYS A 79 -30.63 -28.45 45.27
CA LYS A 79 -31.97 -28.39 44.66
C LYS A 79 -32.72 -27.10 45.03
N ASP A 80 -32.61 -26.64 46.28
CA ASP A 80 -33.21 -25.38 46.72
C ASP A 80 -32.56 -24.18 46.00
N LEU A 81 -31.23 -24.21 45.80
CA LEU A 81 -30.52 -23.23 44.98
C LEU A 81 -30.96 -23.29 43.52
N LEU A 82 -31.14 -24.49 42.94
CA LEU A 82 -31.63 -24.66 41.58
C LEU A 82 -33.02 -24.04 41.39
N ASN A 83 -33.94 -24.26 42.34
CA ASN A 83 -35.27 -23.66 42.33
C ASN A 83 -35.21 -22.14 42.48
N LYS A 84 -34.32 -21.60 43.33
CA LYS A 84 -34.07 -20.16 43.44
C LYS A 84 -33.54 -19.57 42.14
N THR A 85 -32.59 -20.24 41.48
CA THR A 85 -32.08 -19.83 40.17
C THR A 85 -33.19 -19.76 39.14
N ALA A 86 -34.06 -20.79 39.07
CA ALA A 86 -35.20 -20.80 38.16
C ALA A 86 -36.14 -19.61 38.42
N SER A 87 -36.46 -19.35 39.69
CA SER A 87 -37.30 -18.22 40.09
C SER A 87 -36.66 -16.86 39.76
N PHE A 88 -35.36 -16.69 39.99
CA PHE A 88 -34.66 -15.45 39.60
C PHE A 88 -34.62 -15.26 38.08
N LEU A 89 -34.49 -16.35 37.29
CA LEU A 89 -34.59 -16.28 35.84
C LEU A 89 -35.99 -15.88 35.36
N GLU A 90 -37.05 -16.37 36.00
CA GLU A 90 -38.43 -15.94 35.70
C GLU A 90 -38.66 -14.45 36.02
N MET A 91 -37.97 -13.92 37.02
CA MET A 91 -37.98 -12.50 37.37
C MET A 91 -36.98 -11.65 36.56
N GLU A 92 -36.26 -12.25 35.60
CA GLU A 92 -35.19 -11.62 34.81
C GLU A 92 -34.04 -11.02 35.64
N ASP A 93 -33.86 -11.44 36.91
CA ASP A 93 -32.74 -11.02 37.77
C ASP A 93 -31.52 -11.91 37.53
N LEU A 94 -30.84 -11.64 36.40
CA LEU A 94 -29.71 -12.46 35.93
C LEU A 94 -28.54 -12.47 36.93
N GLN A 95 -28.32 -11.38 37.66
CA GLN A 95 -27.24 -11.29 38.64
C GLN A 95 -27.47 -12.26 39.81
N LYS A 96 -28.68 -12.26 40.39
CA LYS A 96 -29.01 -13.22 41.47
C LYS A 96 -29.08 -14.65 40.97
N ALA A 97 -29.56 -14.87 39.74
CA ALA A 97 -29.55 -16.20 39.11
C ALA A 97 -28.12 -16.74 38.93
N ARG A 98 -27.16 -15.92 38.48
CA ARG A 98 -25.74 -16.32 38.35
C ARG A 98 -25.11 -16.65 39.69
N VAL A 99 -25.32 -15.80 40.70
CA VAL A 99 -24.81 -16.05 42.07
C VAL A 99 -25.34 -17.38 42.63
N CYS A 100 -26.61 -17.71 42.42
CA CYS A 100 -27.16 -19.00 42.86
C CYS A 100 -26.61 -20.17 42.04
N THR A 101 -26.45 -20.00 40.73
CA THR A 101 -25.93 -21.03 39.80
C THR A 101 -24.50 -21.41 40.15
N ASP A 102 -23.63 -20.42 40.43
CA ASP A 102 -22.21 -20.65 40.75
C ASP A 102 -22.02 -21.38 42.10
N GLN A 103 -23.03 -21.36 42.98
CA GLN A 103 -23.02 -22.07 44.27
C GLN A 103 -23.46 -23.54 44.14
N ILE A 104 -24.05 -23.95 43.02
CA ILE A 104 -24.55 -25.32 42.81
C ILE A 104 -23.38 -26.22 42.36
N LYS A 105 -23.13 -27.29 43.12
CA LYS A 105 -22.23 -28.37 42.66
C LYS A 105 -23.04 -29.39 41.88
N ALA A 106 -22.85 -29.45 40.56
CA ALA A 106 -23.59 -30.35 39.66
C ALA A 106 -23.47 -31.85 40.03
N SER A 107 -22.43 -32.26 40.76
CA SER A 107 -22.25 -33.63 41.26
C SER A 107 -23.21 -34.03 42.40
N LEU A 108 -23.90 -33.06 43.01
CA LEU A 108 -24.86 -33.28 44.11
C LEU A 108 -26.32 -33.35 43.63
N LEU A 109 -26.56 -33.10 42.34
CA LEU A 109 -27.88 -33.15 41.74
C LEU A 109 -28.20 -34.56 41.22
N GLN A 110 -29.48 -34.94 41.30
CA GLN A 110 -29.97 -36.14 40.62
C GLN A 110 -30.09 -35.89 39.12
N GLU A 111 -30.12 -36.95 38.31
CA GLU A 111 -30.07 -36.88 36.84
C GLU A 111 -31.10 -35.91 36.22
N ASN A 112 -32.33 -35.90 36.75
CA ASN A 112 -33.38 -34.98 36.28
C ASN A 112 -33.08 -33.52 36.65
N ASP A 113 -32.59 -33.28 37.88
CA ASP A 113 -32.23 -31.93 38.34
C ASP A 113 -30.97 -31.42 37.63
N LYS A 114 -30.08 -32.33 37.21
CA LYS A 114 -28.86 -32.02 36.45
C LYS A 114 -29.20 -31.54 35.03
N LYS A 115 -30.14 -32.19 34.35
CA LYS A 115 -30.67 -31.72 33.06
C LYS A 115 -31.30 -30.33 33.19
N LEU A 116 -32.10 -30.12 34.23
CA LEU A 116 -32.70 -28.81 34.51
C LEU A 116 -31.63 -27.74 34.79
N PHE A 117 -30.58 -28.09 35.55
CA PHE A 117 -29.43 -27.20 35.79
C PHE A 117 -28.71 -26.83 34.49
N ASP A 118 -28.43 -27.78 33.62
CA ASP A 118 -27.78 -27.52 32.33
C ASP A 118 -28.65 -26.61 31.44
N GLU A 119 -29.96 -26.86 31.40
CA GLU A 119 -30.92 -26.01 30.68
C GLU A 119 -30.97 -24.58 31.24
N ILE A 120 -31.07 -24.44 32.56
CA ILE A 120 -31.06 -23.16 33.28
C ILE A 120 -29.75 -22.41 33.04
N ASN A 121 -28.61 -23.08 33.14
CA ASN A 121 -27.31 -22.45 32.96
C ASN A 121 -27.07 -22.03 31.50
N HIS A 122 -27.54 -22.84 30.53
CA HIS A 122 -27.54 -22.48 29.12
C HIS A 122 -28.43 -21.26 28.86
N ARG A 123 -29.66 -21.25 29.38
CA ARG A 123 -30.60 -20.12 29.27
C ARG A 123 -30.06 -18.86 29.94
N LEU A 124 -29.47 -18.97 31.12
CA LEU A 124 -28.85 -17.85 31.83
C LEU A 124 -27.69 -17.25 31.01
N SER A 125 -26.78 -18.09 30.53
CA SER A 125 -25.63 -17.64 29.72
C SER A 125 -26.08 -16.99 28.41
N TYR A 126 -27.16 -17.50 27.81
CA TYR A 126 -27.81 -16.88 26.65
C TYR A 126 -28.38 -15.49 26.96
N LEU A 127 -29.14 -15.35 28.05
CA LEU A 127 -29.73 -14.06 28.45
C LEU A 127 -28.65 -13.04 28.85
N GLU A 128 -27.58 -13.46 29.52
CA GLU A 128 -26.43 -12.60 29.81
C GLU A 128 -25.73 -12.12 28.53
N LYS A 129 -25.56 -13.01 27.54
CA LYS A 129 -25.03 -12.62 26.23
C LYS A 129 -25.91 -11.55 25.60
N LEU A 130 -27.22 -11.74 25.60
CA LEU A 130 -28.19 -10.76 25.08
C LEU A 130 -28.12 -9.42 25.82
N MET A 131 -28.04 -9.43 27.15
CA MET A 131 -27.91 -8.21 27.95
C MET A 131 -26.61 -7.46 27.61
N ARG A 132 -25.49 -8.17 27.50
CA ARG A 132 -24.20 -7.58 27.08
C ARG A 132 -24.27 -6.98 25.67
N LEU A 133 -24.92 -7.67 24.72
CA LEU A 133 -25.14 -7.13 23.37
C LEU A 133 -25.97 -5.85 23.39
N LYS A 134 -27.07 -5.81 24.16
CA LYS A 134 -27.89 -4.59 24.33
C LYS A 134 -27.13 -3.43 24.98
N GLN A 135 -26.31 -3.72 25.99
CA GLN A 135 -25.45 -2.72 26.63
C GLN A 135 -24.41 -2.17 25.64
N LYS A 136 -23.75 -3.05 24.87
CA LYS A 136 -22.82 -2.65 23.81
C LYS A 136 -23.49 -1.84 22.70
N TYR A 137 -24.69 -2.24 22.26
CA TYR A 137 -25.49 -1.48 21.32
C TYR A 137 -25.72 -0.06 21.83
N THR A 138 -26.20 0.08 23.07
CA THR A 138 -26.49 1.40 23.68
C THR A 138 -25.23 2.25 23.78
N ALA A 139 -24.14 1.69 24.32
CA ALA A 139 -22.88 2.39 24.47
C ALA A 139 -22.22 2.79 23.13
N SER A 140 -22.47 2.04 22.05
CA SER A 140 -21.98 2.37 20.71
C SER A 140 -22.86 3.42 20.04
N HIS A 141 -24.17 3.35 20.28
CA HIS A 141 -25.14 4.33 19.80
C HIS A 141 -24.89 5.70 20.42
N ASP A 142 -24.58 5.76 21.72
CA ASP A 142 -24.22 7.01 22.41
C ASP A 142 -22.93 7.64 21.86
N ARG A 143 -21.99 6.81 21.39
CA ARG A 143 -20.75 7.24 20.72
C ARG A 143 -20.93 7.55 19.24
N ARG A 144 -22.12 7.32 18.67
CA ARG A 144 -22.42 7.44 17.22
C ARG A 144 -21.54 6.54 16.34
N ASP A 145 -21.11 5.40 16.86
CA ASP A 145 -20.42 4.38 16.07
C ASP A 145 -21.45 3.53 15.32
N HIS A 146 -21.89 4.03 14.17
CA HIS A 146 -22.97 3.41 13.41
C HIS A 146 -22.64 2.01 12.90
N PHE A 147 -21.36 1.68 12.67
CA PHE A 147 -20.94 0.32 12.29
C PHE A 147 -21.14 -0.65 13.44
N ALA A 148 -20.60 -0.35 14.62
CA ALA A 148 -20.77 -1.20 15.78
C ALA A 148 -22.25 -1.37 16.15
N VAL A 149 -23.05 -0.29 16.04
CA VAL A 149 -24.49 -0.34 16.35
C VAL A 149 -25.24 -1.25 15.37
N ARG A 150 -24.98 -1.11 14.06
CA ARG A 150 -25.56 -1.98 13.03
C ARG A 150 -25.22 -3.44 13.27
N ASP A 151 -23.96 -3.76 13.56
CA ASP A 151 -23.51 -5.14 13.78
C ASP A 151 -24.12 -5.75 15.04
N MET A 152 -24.18 -4.98 16.13
CA MET A 152 -24.83 -5.41 17.38
C MET A 152 -26.34 -5.61 17.17
N ALA A 153 -27.00 -4.77 16.35
CA ALA A 153 -28.41 -4.96 15.99
C ALA A 153 -28.61 -6.25 15.18
N GLY A 154 -27.77 -6.52 14.19
CA GLY A 154 -27.80 -7.76 13.41
C GLY A 154 -27.60 -9.00 14.28
N GLU A 155 -26.63 -8.98 15.21
CA GLU A 155 -26.42 -10.07 16.17
C GLU A 155 -27.59 -10.23 17.15
N LEU A 156 -28.21 -9.13 17.60
CA LEU A 156 -29.44 -9.18 18.40
C LEU A 156 -30.60 -9.78 17.61
N ALA A 157 -30.78 -9.42 16.33
CA ALA A 157 -31.82 -9.97 15.47
C ALA A 157 -31.70 -11.50 15.31
N LYS A 158 -30.48 -12.03 15.20
CA LYS A 158 -30.19 -13.48 15.13
C LYS A 158 -30.52 -14.23 16.43
N HIS A 159 -30.47 -13.54 17.57
CA HIS A 159 -30.68 -14.11 18.90
C HIS A 159 -32.04 -13.73 19.54
N MET A 160 -32.97 -13.17 18.78
CA MET A 160 -34.30 -12.80 19.29
C MET A 160 -35.37 -13.69 18.65
N GLY A 161 -36.48 -13.92 19.38
CA GLY A 161 -37.63 -14.63 18.82
C GLY A 161 -38.25 -13.86 17.65
N GLN A 162 -39.06 -14.53 16.81
CA GLN A 162 -39.64 -13.95 15.59
C GLN A 162 -40.30 -12.57 15.83
N ASP A 163 -41.00 -12.39 16.95
CA ASP A 163 -41.71 -11.16 17.29
C ASP A 163 -40.80 -9.95 17.60
N THR A 164 -39.54 -10.18 17.98
CA THR A 164 -38.58 -9.12 18.36
C THR A 164 -37.40 -9.01 17.40
N SER A 165 -37.19 -10.01 16.56
CA SER A 165 -36.18 -9.99 15.49
C SER A 165 -36.45 -8.85 14.49
N GLY A 166 -37.72 -8.61 14.13
CA GLY A 166 -38.12 -7.54 13.22
C GLY A 166 -37.65 -6.15 13.68
N TYR A 167 -37.82 -5.81 14.97
CA TYR A 167 -37.35 -4.55 15.53
C TYR A 167 -35.85 -4.33 15.34
N TRP A 168 -35.03 -5.36 15.59
CA TRP A 168 -33.58 -5.25 15.46
C TRP A 168 -33.11 -5.24 14.01
N LEU A 169 -33.82 -5.92 13.11
CA LEU A 169 -33.59 -5.80 11.66
C LEU A 169 -33.89 -4.38 11.16
N ASP A 170 -34.98 -3.76 11.64
CA ASP A 170 -35.31 -2.38 11.30
C ASP A 170 -34.20 -1.41 11.80
N ARG A 171 -33.67 -1.63 13.01
CA ARG A 171 -32.52 -0.85 13.53
C ARG A 171 -31.24 -1.07 12.72
N MET A 172 -30.99 -2.30 12.29
CA MET A 172 -29.85 -2.61 11.42
C MET A 172 -29.97 -1.87 10.08
N GLU A 173 -31.16 -1.86 9.48
CA GLU A 173 -31.42 -1.17 8.21
C GLU A 173 -31.36 0.36 8.36
N GLU A 174 -31.87 0.91 9.47
CA GLU A 174 -31.77 2.33 9.81
C GLU A 174 -30.30 2.80 9.83
N HIS A 175 -29.43 2.06 10.52
CA HIS A 175 -28.01 2.40 10.60
C HIS A 175 -27.26 2.13 9.29
N THR A 176 -27.65 1.11 8.52
CA THR A 176 -27.12 0.88 7.16
C THR A 176 -27.43 2.06 6.25
N SER A 177 -28.67 2.54 6.28
CA SER A 177 -29.10 3.72 5.52
C SER A 177 -28.37 4.99 5.96
N TRP A 178 -28.12 5.14 7.27
CA TRP A 178 -27.39 6.28 7.81
C TRP A 178 -25.93 6.31 7.36
N ILE A 179 -25.21 5.19 7.48
CA ILE A 179 -23.83 5.05 6.99
C ILE A 179 -23.78 5.36 5.49
N LYS A 180 -24.67 4.75 4.71
CA LYS A 180 -24.75 4.99 3.27
C LYS A 180 -24.95 6.47 2.94
N LYS A 181 -25.83 7.17 3.66
CA LYS A 181 -26.07 8.61 3.46
C LYS A 181 -24.85 9.47 3.78
N GLU A 182 -24.08 9.11 4.79
CA GLU A 182 -22.90 9.89 5.20
C GLU A 182 -21.69 9.63 4.30
N TRP A 183 -21.53 8.39 3.82
CA TRP A 183 -20.35 7.93 3.10
C TRP A 183 -20.52 7.92 1.59
N VAL A 184 -21.68 7.54 1.05
CA VAL A 184 -21.90 7.49 -0.39
C VAL A 184 -22.39 8.85 -0.87
N LEU A 185 -21.46 9.67 -1.36
CA LEU A 185 -21.80 10.98 -1.93
C LEU A 185 -22.54 10.84 -3.27
N VAL A 186 -22.06 9.91 -4.11
CA VAL A 186 -22.58 9.70 -5.46
C VAL A 186 -22.61 8.21 -5.75
N SER A 187 -23.70 7.76 -6.35
CA SER A 187 -23.75 6.53 -7.12
C SER A 187 -24.66 6.77 -8.31
N ILE A 188 -24.07 6.91 -9.50
CA ILE A 188 -24.81 7.22 -10.73
C ILE A 188 -24.41 6.26 -11.84
N ASP A 189 -25.40 5.88 -12.62
CA ASP A 189 -25.17 5.21 -13.89
C ASP A 189 -24.69 6.26 -14.89
N ILE A 190 -23.69 5.89 -15.69
CA ILE A 190 -23.00 6.77 -16.63
C ILE A 190 -23.02 6.12 -18.01
N ASP A 191 -23.40 6.89 -19.01
CA ASP A 191 -23.36 6.45 -20.41
C ASP A 191 -22.01 6.78 -21.05
N GLU A 192 -21.43 7.92 -20.65
CA GLU A 192 -20.14 8.41 -21.13
C GLU A 192 -19.39 9.08 -19.97
N LEU A 193 -18.12 8.71 -19.79
CA LEU A 193 -17.21 9.33 -18.84
C LEU A 193 -16.02 9.87 -19.62
N PRO A 194 -15.77 11.20 -19.62
CA PRO A 194 -14.59 11.75 -20.26
C PRO A 194 -13.32 11.10 -19.71
N ILE A 195 -12.37 10.81 -20.58
CA ILE A 195 -11.19 9.99 -20.23
C ILE A 195 -10.34 10.61 -19.14
N TYR A 196 -10.27 11.94 -19.10
CA TYR A 196 -9.65 12.70 -18.02
C TYR A 196 -10.12 12.24 -16.63
N TYR A 197 -11.44 12.11 -16.48
CA TYR A 197 -12.08 11.66 -15.23
C TYR A 197 -12.03 10.14 -15.08
N ALA A 198 -12.12 9.39 -16.18
CA ALA A 198 -12.03 7.94 -16.16
C ALA A 198 -10.69 7.45 -15.60
N SER A 199 -9.60 8.04 -16.07
CA SER A 199 -8.27 7.62 -15.66
C SER A 199 -7.75 8.38 -14.44
N PHE A 200 -8.60 9.20 -13.80
CA PHE A 200 -8.18 10.13 -12.75
C PHE A 200 -7.52 9.41 -11.57
N GLY A 201 -6.35 9.90 -11.12
CA GLY A 201 -5.58 9.34 -10.01
C GLY A 201 -4.87 8.02 -10.32
N LEU A 202 -4.85 7.59 -11.59
CA LEU A 202 -4.09 6.40 -11.98
C LEU A 202 -2.61 6.76 -12.10
N SER A 203 -1.80 6.15 -11.25
CA SER A 203 -0.37 5.99 -11.52
C SER A 203 -0.20 4.88 -12.55
N TRP A 204 0.52 5.16 -13.63
CA TRP A 204 0.73 4.24 -14.75
C TRP A 204 2.00 3.40 -14.58
N LEU A 205 2.81 3.72 -13.56
CA LEU A 205 4.17 3.23 -13.40
C LEU A 205 4.40 2.45 -12.11
N ASP A 206 3.42 2.40 -11.21
CA ASP A 206 3.54 1.70 -9.94
C ASP A 206 2.87 0.32 -9.99
N GLU A 207 3.49 -0.66 -9.31
CA GLU A 207 3.01 -2.05 -9.13
C GLU A 207 1.64 -2.17 -8.40
N ILE A 208 1.08 -1.03 -8.02
CA ILE A 208 -0.12 -0.87 -7.21
C ILE A 208 -1.34 -1.08 -8.11
N THR A 209 -1.95 -2.27 -8.03
CA THR A 209 -3.17 -2.59 -8.77
C THR A 209 -4.38 -1.87 -8.19
N ASN A 210 -4.53 -0.61 -8.59
CA ASN A 210 -5.72 0.22 -8.38
C ASN A 210 -6.92 -0.22 -9.24
N SER A 211 -6.90 -1.45 -9.76
CA SER A 211 -7.96 -2.01 -10.58
C SER A 211 -8.10 -3.52 -10.40
N CYS A 212 -9.32 -4.03 -10.60
CA CYS A 212 -9.58 -5.46 -10.53
C CYS A 212 -10.72 -5.87 -11.48
N LEU A 213 -10.72 -7.14 -11.92
CA LEU A 213 -11.80 -7.72 -12.71
C LEU A 213 -12.80 -8.41 -11.79
N LEU A 214 -14.07 -8.05 -11.91
CA LEU A 214 -15.14 -8.68 -11.14
C LEU A 214 -15.34 -10.16 -11.54
N PRO A 215 -15.90 -10.98 -10.63
CA PRO A 215 -16.09 -12.41 -10.89
C PRO A 215 -16.98 -12.75 -12.10
N ASP A 216 -17.78 -11.80 -12.58
CA ASP A 216 -18.58 -11.95 -13.81
C ASP A 216 -17.74 -11.88 -15.09
N LYS A 217 -16.45 -11.52 -14.99
CA LYS A 217 -15.48 -11.39 -16.08
C LYS A 217 -15.87 -10.37 -17.14
N ARG A 218 -16.81 -9.48 -16.82
CA ARG A 218 -17.35 -8.46 -17.74
C ARG A 218 -17.10 -7.06 -17.24
N HIS A 219 -16.98 -6.89 -15.93
CA HIS A 219 -16.85 -5.57 -15.33
C HIS A 219 -15.50 -5.41 -14.65
N LEU A 220 -14.76 -4.39 -15.04
CA LEU A 220 -13.57 -3.91 -14.36
C LEU A 220 -13.96 -2.82 -13.37
N ILE A 221 -13.36 -2.86 -12.18
CA ILE A 221 -13.38 -1.74 -11.26
C ILE A 221 -12.03 -1.03 -11.33
N ILE A 222 -12.09 0.28 -11.52
CA ILE A 222 -10.94 1.16 -11.41
C ILE A 222 -11.19 2.07 -10.21
N ALA A 223 -10.33 1.94 -9.21
CA ALA A 223 -10.42 2.65 -7.95
C ALA A 223 -9.24 3.62 -7.84
N THR A 224 -9.50 4.81 -7.34
CA THR A 224 -8.46 5.76 -6.92
C THR A 224 -8.97 6.46 -5.69
N SER A 225 -8.09 7.12 -4.97
CA SER A 225 -8.53 7.95 -3.86
C SER A 225 -7.77 9.26 -3.86
N GLN A 226 -8.35 10.23 -3.16
CA GLN A 226 -7.69 11.48 -2.89
C GLN A 226 -8.17 12.06 -1.56
N GLU A 227 -7.25 12.35 -0.66
CA GLU A 227 -7.53 12.63 0.76
C GLU A 227 -8.50 11.58 1.34
N ARG A 228 -9.77 11.94 1.61
CA ARG A 228 -10.81 11.08 2.17
C ARG A 228 -11.83 10.59 1.13
N TRP A 229 -11.57 10.82 -0.15
CA TRP A 229 -12.49 10.53 -1.24
C TRP A 229 -12.03 9.28 -1.96
N VAL A 230 -12.90 8.29 -2.13
CA VAL A 230 -12.61 7.10 -2.92
C VAL A 230 -13.50 7.10 -4.16
N PHE A 231 -12.87 7.04 -5.34
CA PHE A 231 -13.51 7.10 -6.64
C PHE A 231 -13.49 5.73 -7.30
N LEU A 232 -14.66 5.11 -7.43
CA LEU A 232 -14.81 3.83 -8.13
C LEU A 232 -15.49 4.07 -9.48
N ARG A 233 -14.92 3.49 -10.53
CA ARG A 233 -15.48 3.50 -11.88
C ARG A 233 -15.62 2.06 -12.33
N ILE A 234 -16.82 1.70 -12.80
CA ILE A 234 -17.10 0.37 -13.33
C ILE A 234 -17.08 0.45 -14.84
N PHE A 235 -16.16 -0.26 -15.48
CA PHE A 235 -15.99 -0.34 -16.93
C PHE A 235 -16.46 -1.70 -17.44
N CYS A 236 -17.31 -1.71 -18.46
CA CYS A 236 -17.81 -2.93 -19.09
C CYS A 236 -16.94 -3.31 -20.30
N LEU A 237 -16.43 -4.54 -20.30
CA LEU A 237 -15.60 -5.08 -21.36
C LEU A 237 -16.37 -5.33 -22.66
N ASP A 238 -17.66 -5.66 -22.56
CA ASP A 238 -18.46 -6.04 -23.73
C ASP A 238 -18.73 -4.85 -24.66
N ASP A 239 -18.95 -3.67 -24.11
CA ASP A 239 -19.24 -2.46 -24.89
C ASP A 239 -18.20 -1.34 -24.76
N GLN A 240 -17.12 -1.59 -24.02
CA GLN A 240 -15.98 -0.69 -23.85
C GLN A 240 -16.38 0.67 -23.28
N LYS A 241 -17.34 0.67 -22.35
CA LYS A 241 -17.86 1.89 -21.71
C LYS A 241 -17.85 1.80 -20.20
N PHE A 242 -17.67 2.96 -19.58
CA PHE A 242 -18.00 3.13 -18.18
C PHE A 242 -19.51 3.06 -17.99
N LYS A 243 -19.94 2.35 -16.94
CA LYS A 243 -21.35 2.10 -16.62
C LYS A 243 -21.79 2.75 -15.34
N LYS A 244 -20.88 2.88 -14.38
CA LYS A 244 -21.21 3.44 -13.06
C LYS A 244 -20.02 4.18 -12.47
N ALA A 245 -20.29 5.31 -11.84
CA ALA A 245 -19.35 6.04 -11.01
C ALA A 245 -19.87 6.11 -9.58
N ILE A 246 -18.98 5.87 -8.62
CA ILE A 246 -19.26 5.93 -7.19
C ILE A 246 -18.20 6.81 -6.53
N ILE A 247 -18.64 7.79 -5.75
CA ILE A 247 -17.75 8.56 -4.87
C ILE A 247 -18.13 8.22 -3.44
N LEU A 248 -17.14 7.76 -2.68
CA LEU A 248 -17.24 7.55 -1.25
C LEU A 248 -16.47 8.63 -0.50
N ARG A 249 -16.95 8.95 0.70
CA ARG A 249 -16.26 9.74 1.71
C ARG A 249 -15.90 8.85 2.89
N THR A 250 -14.62 8.59 3.08
CA THR A 250 -14.12 7.96 4.28
C THR A 250 -14.05 8.97 5.44
N PRO A 251 -14.11 8.52 6.69
CA PRO A 251 -14.10 9.40 7.87
C PRO A 251 -12.72 10.07 8.02
N GLU A 252 -11.68 9.36 7.60
CA GLU A 252 -10.28 9.77 7.65
C GLU A 252 -9.67 9.70 6.25
N GLN A 253 -8.46 10.24 6.08
CA GLN A 253 -7.73 10.17 4.82
C GLN A 253 -7.37 8.71 4.50
N MET A 254 -7.49 8.35 3.23
CA MET A 254 -7.21 7.05 2.68
C MET A 254 -6.53 7.24 1.33
N PHE A 255 -5.21 7.04 1.28
CA PHE A 255 -4.45 6.97 0.02
C PHE A 255 -4.51 5.53 -0.48
N LEU A 256 -5.08 5.29 -1.66
CA LEU A 256 -5.43 3.97 -2.13
C LEU A 256 -4.17 3.17 -2.46
N HIS A 257 -4.08 1.98 -1.88
CA HIS A 257 -2.99 1.04 -2.16
C HIS A 257 -3.46 -0.18 -2.95
N ASN A 258 -4.63 -0.76 -2.70
CA ASN A 258 -5.06 -1.92 -3.48
C ASN A 258 -6.57 -2.12 -3.44
N VAL A 259 -7.09 -2.80 -4.45
CA VAL A 259 -8.49 -3.26 -4.49
C VAL A 259 -8.60 -4.74 -4.83
N TYR A 260 -9.42 -5.44 -4.06
CA TYR A 260 -9.62 -6.89 -4.19
C TYR A 260 -11.10 -7.25 -4.28
N PRO A 261 -11.54 -7.94 -5.35
CA PRO A 261 -12.89 -8.44 -5.45
C PRO A 261 -13.02 -9.80 -4.75
N VAL A 262 -14.06 -9.97 -3.94
CA VAL A 262 -14.47 -11.26 -3.36
C VAL A 262 -15.97 -11.42 -3.56
N GLY A 263 -16.37 -12.14 -4.61
CA GLY A 263 -17.77 -12.22 -5.00
C GLY A 263 -18.36 -10.82 -5.32
N ASN A 264 -19.39 -10.41 -4.57
CA ASN A 264 -20.06 -9.11 -4.69
C ASN A 264 -19.50 -8.03 -3.74
N VAL A 265 -18.40 -8.35 -3.05
CA VAL A 265 -17.74 -7.43 -2.11
C VAL A 265 -16.42 -6.97 -2.70
N LEU A 266 -16.21 -5.66 -2.68
CA LEU A 266 -14.95 -5.02 -2.98
C LEU A 266 -14.26 -4.67 -1.67
N TRP A 267 -13.05 -5.17 -1.49
CA TRP A 267 -12.17 -4.76 -0.41
C TRP A 267 -11.19 -3.72 -0.94
N ILE A 268 -11.01 -2.65 -0.19
CA ILE A 268 -10.19 -1.50 -0.57
C ILE A 268 -9.23 -1.25 0.59
N THR A 269 -7.93 -1.13 0.29
CA THR A 269 -6.92 -0.78 1.30
C THR A 269 -6.21 0.51 1.01
N GLY A 270 -5.95 1.26 2.07
CA GLY A 270 -5.11 2.44 2.04
C GLY A 270 -3.66 2.14 2.41
N GLU A 271 -2.72 2.95 1.93
CA GLU A 271 -1.27 2.84 2.16
C GLU A 271 -0.94 2.82 3.66
N ASN A 272 -1.67 3.58 4.47
CA ASN A 272 -1.48 3.70 5.90
C ASN A 272 -2.28 2.67 6.73
N GLY A 273 -2.74 1.58 6.10
CA GLY A 273 -3.45 0.50 6.80
C GLY A 273 -4.95 0.71 6.99
N GLN A 274 -5.57 1.66 6.29
CA GLN A 274 -7.04 1.75 6.26
C GLN A 274 -7.62 0.57 5.46
N VAL A 275 -8.71 -0.01 5.93
CA VAL A 275 -9.42 -1.10 5.24
C VAL A 275 -10.91 -0.78 5.15
N LEU A 276 -11.43 -0.78 3.93
CA LEU A 276 -12.83 -0.54 3.61
C LEU A 276 -13.41 -1.77 2.90
N GLU A 277 -14.52 -2.29 3.42
CA GLU A 277 -15.29 -3.37 2.80
C GLU A 277 -16.59 -2.82 2.22
N LEU A 278 -16.82 -3.04 0.93
CA LEU A 278 -17.92 -2.43 0.17
C LEU A 278 -18.73 -3.50 -0.57
N GLY A 279 -20.01 -3.63 -0.28
CA GLY A 279 -20.94 -4.39 -1.12
C GLY A 279 -21.31 -3.58 -2.36
N LEU A 280 -21.30 -4.21 -3.55
CA LEU A 280 -21.56 -3.52 -4.82
C LEU A 280 -23.06 -3.55 -5.21
N GLU A 281 -23.72 -4.69 -5.03
CA GLU A 281 -25.13 -4.88 -5.37
C GLU A 281 -25.93 -5.58 -4.24
N PRO A 282 -26.70 -4.84 -3.42
CA PRO A 282 -26.82 -3.38 -3.40
C PRO A 282 -25.55 -2.69 -2.88
N LEU A 283 -25.36 -1.42 -3.27
CA LEU A 283 -24.24 -0.61 -2.79
C LEU A 283 -24.39 -0.30 -1.30
N ASN A 284 -23.53 -0.89 -0.46
CA ASN A 284 -23.53 -0.75 0.99
C ASN A 284 -22.10 -0.73 1.55
N ILE A 285 -21.83 0.13 2.53
CA ILE A 285 -20.55 0.10 3.27
C ILE A 285 -20.64 -0.99 4.33
N LEU A 286 -19.84 -2.05 4.21
CA LEU A 286 -19.89 -3.22 5.08
C LEU A 286 -19.00 -3.03 6.30
N SER A 287 -17.77 -2.58 6.16
CA SER A 287 -16.91 -2.30 7.33
C SER A 287 -15.85 -1.26 7.02
N TRP A 288 -15.34 -0.62 8.08
CA TRP A 288 -14.22 0.29 8.05
C TRP A 288 -13.31 0.03 9.25
N HIS A 289 -12.02 -0.07 8.98
CA HIS A 289 -10.99 -0.20 10.00
C HIS A 289 -9.84 0.73 9.66
N ASP A 290 -9.37 1.48 10.65
CA ASP A 290 -8.10 2.20 10.55
C ASP A 290 -7.07 1.50 11.42
N PHE A 291 -6.04 0.93 10.79
CA PHE A 291 -4.92 0.29 11.47
C PHE A 291 -3.68 1.19 11.54
N SER A 292 -3.79 2.48 11.17
CA SER A 292 -2.68 3.43 11.26
C SER A 292 -2.13 3.56 12.69
N SER A 293 -3.01 3.41 13.70
CA SER A 293 -2.65 3.46 15.12
C SER A 293 -1.72 2.33 15.57
N PHE A 294 -1.51 1.29 14.74
CA PHE A 294 -0.52 0.26 15.06
C PHE A 294 0.90 0.78 14.87
N ALA A 295 1.14 1.78 14.02
CA ALA A 295 2.45 2.41 13.89
C ALA A 295 2.71 3.39 15.05
N GLY A 296 3.89 3.30 15.66
CA GLY A 296 4.35 4.25 16.68
C GLY A 296 4.63 5.64 16.10
N GLU A 297 4.80 6.65 16.98
CA GLU A 297 5.08 8.04 16.56
C GLU A 297 6.37 8.17 15.71
N ASP A 298 7.35 7.30 15.95
CA ASP A 298 8.64 7.24 15.25
C ASP A 298 8.66 6.21 14.10
N GLU A 299 7.51 5.61 13.77
CA GLU A 299 7.37 4.65 12.68
C GLU A 299 6.59 5.27 11.51
N VAL A 300 6.85 4.78 10.31
CA VAL A 300 6.04 5.01 9.11
C VAL A 300 5.57 3.67 8.57
N ILE A 301 4.36 3.65 8.02
CA ILE A 301 3.86 2.51 7.27
C ILE A 301 4.31 2.71 5.83
N GLU A 302 5.13 1.81 5.31
CA GLU A 302 5.59 1.87 3.91
C GLU A 302 4.66 1.08 2.97
N GLY A 303 3.86 0.15 3.51
CA GLY A 303 2.89 -0.59 2.71
C GLY A 303 1.89 -1.38 3.54
N ALA A 304 0.72 -1.65 2.95
CA ALA A 304 -0.38 -2.36 3.58
C ALA A 304 -1.01 -3.38 2.62
N ARG A 305 -0.81 -4.67 2.87
CA ARG A 305 -1.30 -5.75 1.98
C ARG A 305 -2.45 -6.51 2.63
N LEU A 306 -3.62 -6.47 2.01
CA LEU A 306 -4.83 -7.11 2.51
C LEU A 306 -5.08 -8.47 1.88
N PHE A 307 -5.52 -9.40 2.72
CA PHE A 307 -5.94 -10.73 2.33
C PHE A 307 -7.39 -10.96 2.77
N PRO A 308 -8.37 -10.63 1.91
CA PRO A 308 -9.78 -10.62 2.27
C PRO A 308 -10.32 -11.95 2.84
N LYS A 309 -9.90 -13.10 2.28
CA LYS A 309 -10.43 -14.41 2.69
C LYS A 309 -9.97 -14.84 4.08
N SER A 310 -8.69 -14.64 4.41
CA SER A 310 -8.21 -14.88 5.77
C SER A 310 -8.48 -13.73 6.73
N LYS A 311 -8.97 -12.60 6.22
CA LYS A 311 -9.16 -11.33 6.94
C LYS A 311 -7.88 -10.90 7.66
N SER A 312 -6.77 -11.00 6.96
CA SER A 312 -5.45 -10.64 7.47
C SER A 312 -4.91 -9.41 6.75
N LEU A 313 -4.25 -8.52 7.48
CA LEU A 313 -3.58 -7.34 6.94
C LEU A 313 -2.10 -7.41 7.31
N TRP A 314 -1.22 -7.27 6.32
CA TRP A 314 0.21 -7.15 6.53
C TRP A 314 0.58 -5.67 6.47
N LEU A 315 1.10 -5.13 7.56
CA LEU A 315 1.59 -3.76 7.66
C LEU A 315 3.11 -3.76 7.68
N ASP A 316 3.71 -3.13 6.67
CA ASP A 316 5.14 -2.92 6.58
C ASP A 316 5.52 -1.66 7.34
N LYS A 317 6.37 -1.78 8.36
CA LYS A 317 6.71 -0.66 9.25
C LYS A 317 8.20 -0.40 9.29
N HIS A 318 8.54 0.87 9.18
CA HIS A 318 9.91 1.35 9.18
C HIS A 318 10.09 2.45 10.24
N PRO A 319 11.14 2.38 11.07
CA PRO A 319 11.47 3.49 11.93
C PRO A 319 12.00 4.66 11.10
N LYS A 320 11.52 5.88 11.36
CA LYS A 320 11.87 7.10 10.60
C LYS A 320 13.37 7.40 10.50
N ASN A 321 14.18 6.89 11.44
CA ASN A 321 15.58 7.27 11.64
C ASN A 321 16.56 6.10 11.77
N SER A 322 16.24 4.89 11.28
CA SER A 322 17.15 3.75 11.45
C SER A 322 17.27 2.86 10.22
N ASP A 323 18.49 2.40 9.95
CA ASP A 323 18.80 1.25 9.07
C ASP A 323 18.46 -0.09 9.75
N SER A 324 17.59 -0.10 10.76
CA SER A 324 17.27 -1.31 11.51
C SER A 324 16.39 -2.23 10.68
N SER A 325 16.40 -3.52 11.03
CA SER A 325 15.71 -4.53 10.24
C SER A 325 14.21 -4.29 10.18
N GLU A 326 13.72 -4.21 8.96
CA GLU A 326 12.32 -4.06 8.58
C GLU A 326 11.48 -5.19 9.18
N LEU A 327 10.34 -4.83 9.74
CA LEU A 327 9.44 -5.76 10.39
C LEU A 327 8.04 -5.54 9.84
N CYS A 328 7.46 -6.62 9.33
CA CYS A 328 6.07 -6.64 8.89
C CYS A 328 5.19 -7.25 9.98
N GLU A 329 4.16 -6.52 10.39
CA GLU A 329 3.16 -6.97 11.34
C GLU A 329 1.93 -7.52 10.65
N ILE A 330 1.42 -8.64 11.14
CA ILE A 330 0.25 -9.29 10.58
C ILE A 330 -0.88 -9.16 11.56
N ILE A 331 -1.94 -8.50 11.12
CA ILE A 331 -3.11 -8.16 11.91
C ILE A 331 -4.29 -9.02 11.48
N ASP A 332 -5.00 -9.60 12.45
CA ASP A 332 -6.33 -10.19 12.23
C ASP A 332 -7.35 -9.06 12.30
N ILE A 333 -8.04 -8.78 11.19
CA ILE A 333 -8.92 -7.62 11.03
C ILE A 333 -10.13 -7.71 11.95
N ASP A 334 -10.72 -8.91 12.08
CA ASP A 334 -11.89 -9.13 12.94
C ASP A 334 -11.53 -8.96 14.43
N ARG A 335 -10.32 -9.40 14.82
CA ARG A 335 -9.84 -9.27 16.21
C ARG A 335 -9.17 -7.93 16.51
N GLN A 336 -8.80 -7.18 15.48
CA GLN A 336 -8.00 -5.95 15.55
C GLN A 336 -6.76 -6.13 16.43
N SER A 337 -5.98 -7.18 16.15
CA SER A 337 -4.80 -7.52 16.96
C SER A 337 -3.69 -8.11 16.10
N ILE A 338 -2.44 -7.82 16.48
CA ILE A 338 -1.26 -8.43 15.88
C ILE A 338 -1.26 -9.92 16.24
N VAL A 339 -1.28 -10.78 15.22
CA VAL A 339 -1.21 -12.23 15.39
C VAL A 339 0.19 -12.78 15.13
N ARG A 340 1.04 -12.04 14.41
CA ARG A 340 2.41 -12.44 14.08
C ARG A 340 3.24 -11.24 13.64
N GLN A 341 4.56 -11.38 13.79
CA GLN A 341 5.56 -10.47 13.21
C GLN A 341 6.50 -11.29 12.31
N VAL A 342 6.85 -10.74 11.16
CA VAL A 342 7.77 -11.34 10.18
C VAL A 342 8.89 -10.34 9.92
N LYS A 343 10.12 -10.79 10.06
CA LYS A 343 11.29 -9.99 9.67
C LYS A 343 11.37 -9.98 8.15
N VAL A 344 11.40 -8.79 7.55
CA VAL A 344 11.51 -8.62 6.11
C VAL A 344 12.83 -7.96 5.74
N SER A 345 13.23 -8.08 4.49
CA SER A 345 14.39 -7.40 3.93
C SER A 345 14.03 -7.05 2.50
N GLY A 346 13.77 -5.78 2.24
CA GLY A 346 13.12 -5.32 1.01
C GLY A 346 11.61 -5.54 1.03
N TYR A 347 10.98 -5.22 -0.09
CA TYR A 347 9.52 -5.15 -0.20
C TYR A 347 8.86 -6.54 -0.33
N PRO A 348 7.92 -6.90 0.55
CA PRO A 348 7.15 -8.13 0.41
C PRO A 348 6.33 -8.15 -0.89
N MET A 349 6.38 -9.24 -1.64
CA MET A 349 5.65 -9.40 -2.91
C MET A 349 4.43 -10.30 -2.73
N ALA A 350 3.23 -9.81 -3.07
CA ALA A 350 1.99 -10.58 -2.96
C ALA A 350 1.76 -11.45 -4.21
N ILE A 351 1.49 -12.74 -4.00
CA ILE A 351 1.29 -13.73 -5.06
C ILE A 351 -0.15 -14.21 -5.00
N ASN A 352 -0.95 -14.00 -6.05
CA ASN A 352 -2.29 -14.59 -6.14
C ASN A 352 -2.18 -16.07 -6.54
N THR A 353 -2.44 -16.97 -5.59
CA THR A 353 -2.41 -18.42 -5.76
C THR A 353 -3.81 -19.00 -5.99
N GLY A 354 -4.53 -18.49 -6.99
CA GLY A 354 -5.86 -18.98 -7.35
C GLY A 354 -6.91 -18.69 -6.29
N GLY A 355 -7.00 -17.43 -5.85
CA GLY A 355 -7.98 -16.97 -4.87
C GLY A 355 -7.56 -17.16 -3.42
N ASN A 356 -6.35 -17.62 -3.16
CA ASN A 356 -5.64 -17.34 -1.90
C ASN A 356 -4.38 -16.56 -2.26
N PHE A 357 -3.69 -16.02 -1.27
CA PHE A 357 -2.45 -15.31 -1.47
C PHE A 357 -1.30 -15.93 -0.70
N ARG A 358 -0.10 -15.73 -1.25
CA ARG A 358 1.18 -15.96 -0.59
C ARG A 358 1.98 -14.67 -0.61
N ILE A 359 2.95 -14.56 0.28
CA ILE A 359 3.83 -13.41 0.36
C ILE A 359 5.25 -13.91 0.23
N ALA A 360 5.96 -13.51 -0.83
CA ALA A 360 7.39 -13.73 -0.94
C ALA A 360 8.13 -12.56 -0.28
N VAL A 361 9.14 -12.88 0.51
CA VAL A 361 10.02 -11.92 1.15
C VAL A 361 11.44 -12.31 0.81
N GLN A 362 12.18 -11.40 0.21
CA GLN A 362 13.58 -11.61 -0.09
C GLN A 362 14.43 -11.45 1.17
N ASN A 363 15.54 -12.17 1.24
CA ASN A 363 16.56 -12.00 2.27
C ASN A 363 17.92 -11.85 1.59
N PHE A 364 18.35 -10.59 1.43
CA PHE A 364 19.59 -10.23 0.75
C PHE A 364 20.84 -10.87 1.37
N THR A 365 20.88 -11.03 2.70
CA THR A 365 22.03 -11.63 3.40
C THR A 365 22.20 -13.12 3.11
N THR A 366 21.08 -13.86 3.05
CA THR A 366 21.09 -15.31 2.85
C THR A 366 20.90 -15.72 1.39
N LYS A 367 20.64 -14.76 0.49
CA LYS A 367 20.27 -14.99 -0.92
C LYS A 367 19.10 -15.97 -1.04
N THR A 368 18.11 -15.82 -0.16
CA THR A 368 16.91 -16.65 -0.18
C THR A 368 15.66 -15.81 -0.37
N VAL A 369 14.63 -16.41 -0.95
CA VAL A 369 13.27 -15.90 -0.91
C VAL A 369 12.44 -16.84 -0.06
N GLN A 370 11.84 -16.31 1.00
CA GLN A 370 10.95 -17.04 1.88
C GLN A 370 9.51 -16.71 1.51
N VAL A 371 8.71 -17.74 1.24
CA VAL A 371 7.29 -17.63 0.96
C VAL A 371 6.49 -17.92 2.22
N TYR A 372 5.55 -17.03 2.54
CA TYR A 372 4.66 -17.08 3.68
C TYR A 372 3.20 -17.24 3.23
N SER A 373 2.38 -17.83 4.09
CA SER A 373 0.91 -17.76 4.00
C SER A 373 0.38 -16.37 4.37
N GLU A 374 -0.88 -16.08 4.06
CA GLU A 374 -1.57 -14.83 4.46
C GLU A 374 -1.52 -14.52 5.97
N ARG A 375 -1.26 -15.52 6.83
CA ARG A 375 -1.10 -15.36 8.29
C ARG A 375 0.35 -15.34 8.77
N GLY A 376 1.31 -15.20 7.83
CA GLY A 376 2.76 -15.17 8.07
C GLY A 376 3.40 -16.45 8.54
N LYS A 377 2.72 -17.60 8.40
CA LYS A 377 3.40 -18.88 8.56
C LYS A 377 4.30 -19.09 7.34
N ALA A 378 5.60 -19.31 7.56
CA ALA A 378 6.55 -19.72 6.54
C ALA A 378 6.11 -21.05 5.90
N VAL A 379 6.16 -21.13 4.58
CA VAL A 379 5.63 -22.25 3.79
C VAL A 379 6.76 -22.86 2.97
N GLU A 380 7.47 -22.05 2.19
CA GLU A 380 8.53 -22.49 1.27
C GLU A 380 9.71 -21.51 1.30
N SER A 381 10.90 -22.00 0.97
CA SER A 381 12.13 -21.21 0.93
C SER A 381 12.94 -21.61 -0.30
N PHE A 382 13.37 -20.63 -1.07
CA PHE A 382 14.13 -20.82 -2.30
C PHE A 382 15.48 -20.13 -2.16
N ALA A 383 16.57 -20.84 -2.44
CA ALA A 383 17.90 -20.26 -2.53
C ALA A 383 18.21 -19.85 -3.97
N PHE A 384 18.92 -18.74 -4.13
CA PHE A 384 19.42 -18.25 -5.41
C PHE A 384 20.95 -18.38 -5.41
N GLU A 385 21.51 -18.78 -6.56
CA GLU A 385 22.95 -19.02 -6.69
C GLU A 385 23.73 -17.70 -6.62
N ASN A 386 23.19 -16.65 -7.24
CA ASN A 386 23.76 -15.31 -7.29
C ASN A 386 22.96 -14.34 -6.42
N TYR A 387 23.57 -13.20 -6.08
CA TYR A 387 22.80 -12.11 -5.48
C TYR A 387 22.03 -11.45 -6.63
N GLN A 388 20.71 -11.54 -6.58
CA GLN A 388 19.82 -10.99 -7.59
C GLN A 388 18.76 -10.18 -6.87
N LEU A 389 18.35 -9.05 -7.44
CA LEU A 389 17.17 -8.33 -6.95
C LEU A 389 15.94 -8.98 -7.56
N ILE A 390 14.90 -9.15 -6.75
CA ILE A 390 13.64 -9.78 -7.18
C ILE A 390 12.52 -8.85 -6.75
N ASP A 391 11.99 -8.11 -7.71
CA ASP A 391 10.89 -7.17 -7.45
C ASP A 391 9.52 -7.81 -7.73
N VAL A 392 9.48 -8.82 -8.61
CA VAL A 392 8.21 -9.43 -9.02
C VAL A 392 8.25 -10.97 -8.95
N VAL A 393 7.17 -11.53 -8.39
CA VAL A 393 6.88 -12.97 -8.37
C VAL A 393 5.42 -13.23 -8.71
N THR A 394 5.16 -14.33 -9.42
CA THR A 394 3.81 -14.80 -9.70
C THR A 394 3.70 -16.31 -9.56
N LEU A 395 2.48 -16.83 -9.61
CA LEU A 395 2.24 -18.27 -9.64
C LEU A 395 2.57 -18.81 -11.04
N HIS A 396 3.21 -19.96 -11.11
CA HIS A 396 3.41 -20.67 -12.37
C HIS A 396 2.07 -21.13 -12.97
N PRO A 397 1.91 -21.16 -14.31
CA PRO A 397 0.73 -21.69 -15.00
C PRO A 397 0.17 -23.03 -14.50
N ASN A 398 1.03 -23.90 -13.96
CA ASN A 398 0.61 -25.19 -13.38
C ASN A 398 -0.14 -25.09 -12.04
N GLY A 399 -0.25 -23.89 -11.47
CA GLY A 399 -1.01 -23.61 -10.26
C GLY A 399 -0.30 -23.91 -8.94
N ASN A 400 0.93 -24.41 -8.96
CA ASN A 400 1.65 -24.84 -7.75
C ASN A 400 3.06 -24.25 -7.61
N ASP A 401 3.78 -24.11 -8.72
CA ASP A 401 5.15 -23.60 -8.70
C ASP A 401 5.18 -22.06 -8.72
N PHE A 402 6.35 -21.46 -8.48
CA PHE A 402 6.54 -20.01 -8.51
C PHE A 402 7.44 -19.59 -9.65
N VAL A 403 7.13 -18.42 -10.22
CA VAL A 403 7.96 -17.76 -11.23
C VAL A 403 8.44 -16.44 -10.67
N PHE A 404 9.75 -16.29 -10.59
CA PHE A 404 10.44 -15.09 -10.17
C PHE A 404 10.98 -14.38 -11.40
N LEU A 405 11.12 -13.06 -11.29
CA LEU A 405 11.70 -12.22 -12.32
C LEU A 405 12.96 -11.50 -11.79
N PRO A 406 14.05 -12.23 -11.45
CA PRO A 406 15.29 -11.63 -11.01
C PRO A 406 16.01 -10.83 -12.12
N TYR A 407 16.85 -9.89 -11.68
CA TYR A 407 17.93 -9.31 -12.48
C TYR A 407 19.22 -9.21 -11.64
N ASP A 408 20.37 -9.18 -12.30
CA ASP A 408 21.67 -9.10 -11.62
C ASP A 408 22.09 -7.63 -11.48
N ASP A 409 22.19 -7.16 -10.24
CA ASP A 409 22.71 -5.83 -9.91
C ASP A 409 24.18 -5.91 -9.40
N GLN A 410 24.79 -7.09 -9.32
CA GLN A 410 26.18 -7.22 -8.86
C GLN A 410 27.22 -6.81 -9.89
N ASP A 411 26.92 -6.90 -11.20
CA ASP A 411 27.83 -6.42 -12.25
C ASP A 411 27.97 -4.89 -12.26
N SER A 412 27.13 -4.15 -11.53
CA SER A 412 27.32 -2.72 -11.27
C SER A 412 28.33 -2.44 -10.14
N MET A 413 28.64 -3.44 -9.30
CA MET A 413 29.42 -3.24 -8.05
C MET A 413 30.67 -4.13 -7.88
N GLU A 414 30.80 -5.33 -8.47
CA GLU A 414 31.91 -6.26 -8.08
C GLU A 414 32.53 -7.19 -9.17
N SER A 415 32.30 -7.06 -10.48
CA SER A 415 32.95 -7.98 -11.45
C SER A 415 34.33 -7.53 -11.97
N ASP A 416 35.36 -8.24 -11.48
CA ASP A 416 36.79 -8.18 -11.86
C ASP A 416 37.13 -8.91 -13.19
N GLU A 417 36.13 -9.34 -13.99
CA GLU A 417 36.39 -10.12 -15.22
C GLU A 417 36.16 -9.33 -16.51
N GLU A 418 37.26 -9.17 -17.25
CA GLU A 418 37.39 -8.52 -18.56
C GLU A 418 36.49 -9.21 -19.60
N VAL A 419 35.36 -8.59 -19.98
CA VAL A 419 34.69 -8.85 -21.25
C VAL A 419 34.57 -7.55 -22.04
N GLU A 420 35.45 -7.39 -23.01
CA GLU A 420 35.41 -6.31 -23.99
C GLU A 420 34.18 -6.47 -24.91
N GLY A 421 33.10 -5.77 -24.56
CA GLY A 421 31.91 -5.61 -25.39
C GLY A 421 30.74 -5.08 -24.58
N GLU A 422 30.47 -3.76 -24.70
CA GLU A 422 29.21 -3.10 -24.28
C GLU A 422 28.66 -3.54 -22.90
N GLN A 423 29.47 -3.34 -21.85
CA GLN A 423 29.11 -3.59 -20.45
C GLN A 423 28.22 -2.46 -19.88
N HIS A 424 26.93 -2.49 -20.19
CA HIS A 424 25.94 -2.27 -19.14
C HIS A 424 25.95 -3.54 -18.27
N GLY A 425 25.93 -3.43 -16.94
CA GLY A 425 25.78 -4.63 -16.09
C GLY A 425 24.55 -5.43 -16.52
N ASP A 426 24.51 -6.73 -16.24
CA ASP A 426 23.45 -7.62 -16.73
C ASP A 426 22.09 -7.38 -16.04
N LEU A 427 21.54 -6.18 -16.23
CA LEU A 427 20.24 -5.74 -15.75
C LEU A 427 19.08 -6.40 -16.50
N ALA A 428 19.35 -7.36 -17.40
CA ALA A 428 18.29 -8.02 -18.14
C ALA A 428 17.41 -8.85 -17.18
N LEU A 429 16.10 -8.66 -17.30
CA LEU A 429 15.12 -9.46 -16.58
C LEU A 429 15.27 -10.94 -16.99
N THR A 430 15.21 -11.83 -16.01
CA THR A 430 15.32 -13.27 -16.23
C THR A 430 14.12 -13.98 -15.61
N ILE A 431 13.43 -14.82 -16.38
CA ILE A 431 12.37 -15.68 -15.87
C ILE A 431 13.00 -16.90 -15.21
N GLU A 432 12.78 -17.06 -13.90
CA GLU A 432 13.26 -18.22 -13.16
C GLU A 432 12.10 -18.96 -12.45
N VAL A 433 11.92 -20.23 -12.80
CA VAL A 433 10.92 -21.09 -12.18
C VAL A 433 11.54 -21.85 -11.02
N ARG A 434 10.90 -21.77 -9.86
CA ARG A 434 11.23 -22.59 -8.70
C ARG A 434 10.10 -23.60 -8.46
N PRO A 435 10.28 -24.85 -8.88
CA PRO A 435 9.26 -25.86 -8.70
C PRO A 435 9.22 -26.37 -7.27
N HIS A 436 8.02 -26.72 -6.81
CA HIS A 436 7.80 -27.35 -5.52
C HIS A 436 8.38 -28.78 -5.45
N LEU A 437 8.51 -29.44 -6.62
CA LEU A 437 9.10 -30.77 -6.81
C LEU A 437 10.41 -30.65 -7.60
N GLN A 438 11.31 -31.64 -7.52
CA GLN A 438 12.72 -31.63 -8.00
C GLN A 438 12.97 -31.37 -9.51
N GLY A 439 12.07 -30.71 -10.25
CA GLY A 439 12.32 -30.21 -11.59
C GLY A 439 13.42 -29.14 -11.61
N LYS A 440 14.17 -29.08 -12.70
CA LYS A 440 15.08 -27.97 -13.01
C LYS A 440 14.60 -27.31 -14.28
N TYR A 441 14.16 -26.06 -14.18
CA TYR A 441 13.93 -25.20 -15.34
C TYR A 441 15.22 -24.42 -15.60
N LYS A 442 15.57 -24.25 -16.88
CA LYS A 442 16.65 -23.33 -17.25
C LYS A 442 16.11 -21.91 -17.16
N PRO A 443 16.79 -20.97 -16.48
CA PRO A 443 16.41 -19.56 -16.51
C PRO A 443 16.34 -19.03 -17.95
N LEU A 444 15.34 -18.20 -18.24
CA LEU A 444 15.12 -17.60 -19.55
C LEU A 444 15.33 -16.08 -19.46
N ARG A 445 16.40 -15.59 -20.09
CA ARG A 445 16.70 -14.16 -20.21
C ARG A 445 15.72 -13.48 -21.18
N ILE A 446 15.28 -12.28 -20.83
CA ILE A 446 14.47 -11.40 -21.69
C ILE A 446 15.41 -10.36 -22.29
N GLU A 447 15.72 -10.52 -23.57
CA GLU A 447 16.62 -9.60 -24.27
C GLU A 447 16.02 -8.18 -24.34
N ASN A 448 16.88 -7.16 -24.27
CA ASN A 448 16.50 -5.73 -24.29
C ASN A 448 15.59 -5.27 -23.14
N SER A 449 15.50 -6.04 -22.06
CA SER A 449 14.82 -5.61 -20.84
C SER A 449 15.81 -4.99 -19.85
N SER A 450 15.31 -4.12 -18.98
CA SER A 450 16.08 -3.47 -17.91
C SER A 450 15.34 -3.60 -16.58
N GLY A 451 15.90 -4.36 -15.65
CA GLY A 451 15.34 -4.64 -14.34
C GLY A 451 15.26 -3.43 -13.41
N GLU A 452 16.17 -2.46 -13.58
CA GLU A 452 16.08 -1.17 -12.86
C GLU A 452 14.90 -0.30 -13.30
N CYS A 453 14.23 -0.63 -14.41
CA CYS A 453 13.07 0.11 -14.90
C CYS A 453 11.78 -0.57 -14.46
N SER A 454 10.67 0.19 -14.44
CA SER A 454 9.35 -0.33 -14.09
C SER A 454 8.99 -1.57 -14.92
N HIS A 455 8.66 -2.65 -14.22
CA HIS A 455 8.25 -3.91 -14.81
C HIS A 455 7.19 -4.60 -13.95
N ALA A 456 6.41 -5.49 -14.56
CA ALA A 456 5.35 -6.24 -13.89
C ALA A 456 5.16 -7.61 -14.55
N MET A 457 4.68 -8.58 -13.77
CA MET A 457 4.46 -9.95 -14.23
C MET A 457 3.13 -10.51 -13.72
N PHE A 458 2.36 -11.10 -14.62
CA PHE A 458 1.03 -11.63 -14.34
C PHE A 458 0.87 -13.03 -14.92
N THR A 459 0.19 -13.92 -14.22
CA THR A 459 -0.16 -15.25 -14.76
C THR A 459 -1.65 -15.36 -15.01
N SER A 460 -2.03 -15.83 -16.20
CA SER A 460 -3.38 -16.28 -16.51
C SER A 460 -3.46 -17.80 -16.38
N LEU A 461 -4.08 -18.29 -15.30
CA LEU A 461 -4.22 -19.73 -15.04
C LEU A 461 -5.12 -20.44 -16.06
N ASP A 462 -6.19 -19.79 -16.53
CA ASP A 462 -7.10 -20.41 -17.52
C ASP A 462 -6.43 -20.54 -18.90
N ARG A 463 -5.41 -19.71 -19.19
CA ARG A 463 -4.67 -19.74 -20.47
C ARG A 463 -3.33 -20.47 -20.37
N GLY A 464 -2.81 -20.62 -19.16
CA GLY A 464 -1.48 -21.15 -18.92
C GLY A 464 -0.37 -20.25 -19.47
N ILE A 465 -0.53 -18.93 -19.38
CA ILE A 465 0.38 -17.92 -19.96
C ILE A 465 0.87 -16.99 -18.86
N ILE A 466 2.14 -16.60 -18.94
CA ILE A 466 2.75 -15.52 -18.17
C ILE A 466 2.89 -14.30 -19.08
N PHE A 467 2.44 -13.15 -18.59
CA PHE A 467 2.58 -11.86 -19.25
C PHE A 467 3.60 -11.02 -18.48
N ILE A 468 4.57 -10.46 -19.18
CA ILE A 468 5.60 -9.58 -18.61
C ILE A 468 5.52 -8.24 -19.32
N HIS A 469 5.30 -7.19 -18.54
CA HIS A 469 5.30 -5.80 -18.99
C HIS A 469 6.59 -5.14 -18.52
N TYR A 470 7.35 -4.50 -19.39
CA TYR A 470 8.61 -3.85 -19.04
C TYR A 470 8.93 -2.68 -19.97
N ALA A 471 9.78 -1.75 -19.50
CA ALA A 471 10.33 -0.69 -20.33
C ALA A 471 11.54 -1.18 -21.14
N ASP A 472 11.54 -0.91 -22.45
CA ASP A 472 12.69 -1.03 -23.33
C ASP A 472 13.48 0.29 -23.30
N THR A 473 14.69 0.22 -22.75
CA THR A 473 15.63 1.33 -22.61
C THR A 473 16.76 1.30 -23.62
N PHE A 474 16.89 0.25 -24.41
CA PHE A 474 17.99 0.08 -25.36
C PHE A 474 17.67 0.66 -26.74
N SER A 475 16.39 0.83 -27.06
CA SER A 475 15.99 1.58 -28.25
C SER A 475 16.19 3.09 -28.05
N GLU A 476 16.44 3.83 -29.14
CA GLU A 476 16.53 5.32 -29.14
C GLU A 476 15.25 5.99 -28.60
N VAL A 477 14.19 5.20 -28.40
CA VAL A 477 12.82 5.60 -28.13
C VAL A 477 12.33 4.72 -26.98
N SER A 478 12.30 5.26 -25.76
CA SER A 478 11.70 4.54 -24.63
C SER A 478 10.31 4.01 -25.00
N ALA A 479 10.17 2.70 -24.96
CA ALA A 479 8.95 1.99 -25.32
C ALA A 479 8.56 1.04 -24.20
N TYR A 480 7.26 0.76 -24.07
CA TYR A 480 6.77 -0.26 -23.15
C TYR A 480 6.42 -1.50 -23.94
N ILE A 481 6.91 -2.64 -23.48
CA ILE A 481 6.78 -3.93 -24.15
C ILE A 481 5.92 -4.85 -23.29
N LEU A 482 5.01 -5.58 -23.93
CA LEU A 482 4.30 -6.70 -23.35
C LEU A 482 4.73 -7.98 -24.05
N ALA A 483 5.37 -8.87 -23.30
CA ALA A 483 5.76 -10.20 -23.74
C ALA A 483 4.85 -11.26 -23.11
N ALA A 484 4.49 -12.29 -23.89
CA ALA A 484 3.67 -13.41 -23.43
C ALA A 484 4.44 -14.73 -23.58
N PHE A 485 4.48 -15.51 -22.51
CA PHE A 485 5.23 -16.75 -22.41
C PHE A 485 4.32 -17.93 -22.05
N LYS A 486 4.45 -19.05 -22.75
CA LYS A 486 3.68 -20.27 -22.49
C LYS A 486 4.60 -21.43 -22.14
N GLU A 487 4.18 -22.28 -21.22
CA GLU A 487 4.95 -23.46 -20.85
C GLU A 487 4.92 -24.52 -21.98
N ASN A 488 6.09 -25.06 -22.35
CA ASN A 488 6.22 -26.13 -23.35
C ASN A 488 6.85 -27.42 -22.80
N GLY A 489 6.89 -27.57 -21.47
CA GLY A 489 7.43 -28.74 -20.75
C GLY A 489 8.96 -28.78 -20.63
N GLN A 490 9.70 -27.96 -21.38
CA GLN A 490 11.16 -27.76 -21.21
C GLN A 490 11.51 -26.37 -20.65
N GLY A 491 10.51 -25.50 -20.53
CA GLY A 491 10.65 -24.11 -20.13
C GLY A 491 9.48 -23.28 -20.68
N PHE A 492 9.76 -22.01 -20.92
CA PHE A 492 8.84 -21.08 -21.54
C PHE A 492 9.20 -20.83 -23.00
N GLU A 493 8.18 -20.81 -23.85
CA GLU A 493 8.26 -20.28 -25.22
C GLU A 493 7.63 -18.89 -25.29
N LEU A 494 8.30 -17.95 -25.96
CA LEU A 494 7.76 -16.64 -26.28
C LEU A 494 6.68 -16.79 -27.35
N LEU A 495 5.44 -16.43 -27.02
CA LEU A 495 4.32 -16.41 -27.97
C LEU A 495 4.36 -15.15 -28.83
N TYR A 496 4.52 -14.00 -28.16
CA TYR A 496 4.64 -12.71 -28.80
C TYR A 496 5.34 -11.71 -27.88
N GLU A 497 5.86 -10.67 -28.51
CA GLU A 497 6.42 -9.49 -27.88
C GLU A 497 5.94 -8.29 -28.68
N VAL A 498 5.18 -7.40 -28.04
CA VAL A 498 4.59 -6.24 -28.73
C VAL A 498 4.73 -4.97 -27.91
N ARG A 499 4.92 -3.85 -28.62
CA ARG A 499 4.84 -2.53 -28.01
C ARG A 499 3.40 -2.26 -27.57
N VAL A 500 3.27 -1.80 -26.33
CA VAL A 500 2.00 -1.33 -25.77
C VAL A 500 2.07 0.17 -25.49
N PRO A 501 0.91 0.84 -25.38
CA PRO A 501 0.86 2.23 -24.93
C PRO A 501 1.51 2.40 -23.54
N GLU A 502 2.16 3.54 -23.31
CA GLU A 502 2.78 3.88 -22.01
C GLU A 502 1.77 3.86 -20.84
N LYS A 503 0.52 4.24 -21.11
CA LYS A 503 -0.55 4.36 -20.10
C LYS A 503 -1.46 3.13 -20.07
N VAL A 504 -0.87 1.95 -19.87
CA VAL A 504 -1.62 0.70 -19.72
C VAL A 504 -1.68 0.30 -18.25
N VAL A 505 -2.89 0.00 -17.78
CA VAL A 505 -3.13 -0.59 -16.46
C VAL A 505 -3.53 -2.05 -16.63
N PHE A 506 -3.09 -2.91 -15.72
CA PHE A 506 -3.44 -4.32 -15.72
C PHE A 506 -4.36 -4.64 -14.54
N ALA A 507 -5.38 -5.46 -14.81
CA ALA A 507 -6.31 -5.95 -13.82
C ALA A 507 -6.38 -7.48 -13.89
N CYS A 508 -6.43 -8.12 -12.73
CA CYS A 508 -6.68 -9.55 -12.59
C CYS A 508 -8.02 -9.81 -11.92
N ASP A 509 -8.61 -10.98 -12.18
CA ASP A 509 -9.74 -11.48 -11.37
C ASP A 509 -9.25 -12.08 -10.04
N GLU A 510 -10.19 -12.35 -9.13
CA GLU A 510 -9.93 -12.93 -7.80
C GLU A 510 -9.01 -14.17 -7.86
N PHE A 511 -9.07 -14.94 -8.95
CA PHE A 511 -8.39 -16.22 -9.09
C PHE A 511 -7.18 -16.18 -10.04
N SER A 512 -6.75 -15.01 -10.52
CA SER A 512 -5.69 -14.86 -11.53
C SER A 512 -5.94 -15.72 -12.79
N ARG A 513 -7.19 -15.93 -13.17
CA ARG A 513 -7.57 -16.69 -14.37
C ARG A 513 -7.53 -15.81 -15.61
N HIS A 514 -7.93 -14.56 -15.48
CA HIS A 514 -7.99 -13.59 -16.58
C HIS A 514 -7.18 -12.35 -16.22
N ILE A 515 -6.37 -11.91 -17.17
CA ILE A 515 -5.66 -10.63 -17.09
C ILE A 515 -6.22 -9.73 -18.18
N VAL A 516 -6.53 -8.50 -17.81
CA VAL A 516 -7.05 -7.48 -18.72
C VAL A 516 -6.09 -6.30 -18.74
N ALA A 517 -5.68 -5.89 -19.92
CA ALA A 517 -4.93 -4.66 -20.14
C ALA A 517 -5.92 -3.56 -20.54
N ILE A 518 -5.94 -2.45 -19.83
CA ILE A 518 -6.76 -1.26 -20.16
C ILE A 518 -5.85 -0.08 -20.48
N ASN A 519 -6.08 0.53 -21.63
CA ASN A 519 -5.43 1.76 -22.05
C ASN A 519 -6.44 2.92 -22.03
N PHE A 520 -5.95 4.10 -21.69
CA PHE A 520 -6.68 5.34 -21.73
C PHE A 520 -5.93 6.31 -22.64
N GLN A 521 -6.45 6.50 -23.85
CA GLN A 521 -5.77 7.31 -24.85
C GLN A 521 -6.75 8.15 -25.67
N GLY A 522 -6.40 9.43 -25.84
CA GLY A 522 -7.28 10.39 -26.49
C GLY A 522 -8.60 10.52 -25.72
N ASN A 523 -9.72 10.32 -26.42
CA ASN A 523 -11.07 10.41 -25.84
C ASN A 523 -11.73 9.04 -25.63
N CYS A 524 -10.97 7.94 -25.67
CA CYS A 524 -11.51 6.60 -25.48
C CYS A 524 -10.70 5.78 -24.46
N ALA A 525 -11.38 4.87 -23.79
CA ALA A 525 -10.76 3.80 -23.01
C ALA A 525 -11.00 2.48 -23.75
N GLN A 526 -9.99 1.62 -23.80
CA GLN A 526 -10.09 0.29 -24.38
C GLN A 526 -9.45 -0.73 -23.47
N ALA A 527 -10.18 -1.80 -23.18
CA ALA A 527 -9.72 -2.93 -22.40
C ALA A 527 -9.71 -4.20 -23.26
N VAL A 528 -8.60 -4.92 -23.21
CA VAL A 528 -8.36 -6.15 -23.96
C VAL A 528 -8.02 -7.27 -22.99
N VAL A 529 -8.77 -8.38 -23.06
CA VAL A 529 -8.45 -9.59 -22.32
C VAL A 529 -7.23 -10.25 -22.96
N LEU A 530 -6.15 -10.36 -22.20
CA LEU A 530 -4.90 -10.93 -22.69
C LEU A 530 -5.04 -12.44 -22.95
N ASN A 531 -4.43 -12.91 -24.04
CA ASN A 531 -4.52 -14.29 -24.50
C ASN A 531 -3.28 -14.68 -25.30
N GLU A 532 -3.36 -15.72 -26.14
CA GLU A 532 -2.23 -16.20 -26.97
C GLU A 532 -1.89 -15.25 -28.12
N ASN A 533 -2.80 -14.36 -28.52
CA ASN A 533 -2.57 -13.37 -29.55
C ASN A 533 -2.20 -12.02 -28.93
N PRO A 534 -1.34 -11.24 -29.59
CA PRO A 534 -1.02 -9.89 -29.13
C PRO A 534 -2.28 -9.03 -28.94
N PRO A 535 -2.38 -8.23 -27.86
CA PRO A 535 -3.47 -7.28 -27.73
C PRO A 535 -3.39 -6.23 -28.83
N VAL A 536 -4.55 -5.89 -29.39
CA VAL A 536 -4.68 -4.82 -30.39
C VAL A 536 -5.40 -3.66 -29.72
N PHE A 537 -4.73 -2.52 -29.65
CA PHE A 537 -5.34 -1.25 -29.27
C PHE A 537 -5.64 -0.45 -30.54
N ASP A 538 -6.84 0.09 -30.67
CA ASP A 538 -7.33 0.80 -31.87
C ASP A 538 -6.78 2.24 -31.97
N PHE A 539 -5.81 2.59 -31.14
CA PHE A 539 -5.18 3.91 -31.11
C PHE A 539 -3.80 3.83 -31.73
N GLU A 540 -3.40 4.88 -32.45
CA GLU A 540 -2.00 5.05 -32.81
C GLU A 540 -1.19 5.14 -31.52
N ILE A 541 -0.35 4.14 -31.25
CA ILE A 541 0.64 4.23 -30.19
C ILE A 541 1.46 5.47 -30.52
N PRO A 542 1.39 6.54 -29.71
CA PRO A 542 2.17 7.72 -30.00
C PRO A 542 3.62 7.29 -30.10
N GLY A 543 4.41 7.97 -30.93
CA GLY A 543 5.85 7.91 -30.79
C GLY A 543 6.27 8.23 -29.34
N PRO A 544 7.57 8.12 -28.98
CA PRO A 544 8.04 8.54 -27.66
C PRO A 544 7.40 9.88 -27.34
N SER A 545 6.93 10.08 -26.09
CA SER A 545 6.19 11.28 -25.71
C SER A 545 6.97 12.49 -26.22
N ASN A 546 6.52 13.05 -27.35
CA ASN A 546 7.10 14.25 -27.90
C ASN A 546 6.67 15.29 -26.88
N ARG A 547 7.50 15.53 -25.86
CA ARG A 547 7.26 16.55 -24.86
C ARG A 547 7.06 17.84 -25.61
N VAL A 548 5.80 18.20 -25.81
CA VAL A 548 5.38 19.24 -26.76
C VAL A 548 5.96 20.60 -26.34
N ILE A 549 6.24 20.76 -25.05
CA ILE A 549 6.95 21.89 -24.46
C ILE A 549 8.25 21.34 -23.85
N PRO A 550 9.41 21.97 -24.10
CA PRO A 550 10.67 21.56 -23.49
C PRO A 550 10.62 21.66 -21.96
N GLU A 551 11.27 20.72 -21.27
CA GLU A 551 11.33 20.75 -19.80
C GLU A 551 12.34 21.77 -19.31
N PHE A 552 11.99 22.53 -18.28
CA PHE A 552 12.89 23.50 -17.63
C PHE A 552 13.42 22.97 -16.29
N ARG A 553 13.46 21.62 -16.14
CA ARG A 553 13.89 20.94 -14.92
C ARG A 553 15.39 21.07 -14.68
N CYS A 554 15.76 21.11 -13.41
CA CYS A 554 17.15 21.28 -12.96
C CYS A 554 17.90 19.96 -12.70
N ASP A 555 17.22 18.83 -12.87
CA ASP A 555 17.80 17.49 -12.67
C ASP A 555 18.58 17.10 -13.93
N PHE A 556 19.59 17.89 -14.25
CA PHE A 556 20.47 17.79 -15.42
C PHE A 556 21.44 16.61 -15.38
N PHE A 557 21.05 15.53 -14.70
CA PHE A 557 21.93 14.38 -14.46
C PHE A 557 22.38 13.71 -15.77
N LEU A 558 21.54 13.78 -16.81
CA LEU A 558 21.75 13.00 -18.04
C LEU A 558 22.40 13.79 -19.19
N CYS A 559 22.33 15.13 -19.21
CA CYS A 559 22.81 15.91 -20.37
C CYS A 559 24.23 16.50 -20.19
N HIS A 560 24.79 16.47 -18.98
CA HIS A 560 26.13 16.99 -18.70
C HIS A 560 27.20 15.91 -18.86
N ASN A 561 27.53 15.59 -20.11
CA ASN A 561 28.65 14.72 -20.45
C ASN A 561 29.77 15.53 -21.11
N PRO A 562 30.96 15.63 -20.49
CA PRO A 562 32.08 16.29 -21.13
C PRO A 562 32.47 15.55 -22.42
N THR A 563 33.06 16.26 -23.37
CA THR A 563 33.57 15.70 -24.64
C THR A 563 35.07 15.87 -24.76
N GLY A 564 35.67 15.32 -25.82
CA GLY A 564 37.10 15.47 -26.10
C GLY A 564 38.02 14.94 -25.01
N VAL A 565 39.07 15.70 -24.69
CA VAL A 565 40.13 15.30 -23.75
C VAL A 565 39.57 14.99 -22.36
N THR A 566 38.68 15.83 -21.83
CA THR A 566 38.06 15.62 -20.52
C THR A 566 37.28 14.30 -20.45
N LYS A 567 36.54 13.94 -21.51
CA LYS A 567 35.85 12.64 -21.60
C LYS A 567 36.83 11.49 -21.59
N SER A 568 37.87 11.55 -22.43
CA SER A 568 38.89 10.49 -22.49
C SER A 568 39.62 10.31 -21.16
N THR A 569 39.92 11.41 -20.45
CA THR A 569 40.55 11.37 -19.12
C THR A 569 39.60 10.78 -18.08
N ALA A 570 38.31 11.16 -18.10
CA ALA A 570 37.32 10.59 -17.20
C ALA A 570 37.13 9.09 -17.44
N LEU A 571 37.03 8.65 -18.72
CA LEU A 571 36.95 7.23 -19.07
C LEU A 571 38.19 6.46 -18.62
N ALA A 572 39.40 7.02 -18.80
CA ALA A 572 40.63 6.41 -18.32
C ALA A 572 40.64 6.25 -16.79
N TYR A 573 40.13 7.25 -16.06
CA TYR A 573 39.96 7.13 -14.61
C TYR A 573 38.89 6.11 -14.22
N MET A 574 37.76 6.04 -14.92
CA MET A 574 36.73 5.02 -14.66
C MET A 574 37.31 3.61 -14.79
N THR A 575 38.08 3.36 -15.86
CA THR A 575 38.78 2.07 -16.04
C THR A 575 39.73 1.77 -14.88
N GLN A 576 40.46 2.77 -14.38
CA GLN A 576 41.35 2.59 -13.22
C GLN A 576 40.58 2.35 -11.92
N ILE A 577 39.52 3.13 -11.67
CA ILE A 577 38.68 3.05 -10.47
C ILE A 577 38.07 1.65 -10.34
N LYS A 578 37.61 1.05 -11.44
CA LYS A 578 37.07 -0.31 -11.46
C LYS A 578 38.02 -1.35 -10.84
N GLY A 579 39.33 -1.21 -11.06
CA GLY A 579 40.34 -2.11 -10.50
C GLY A 579 40.94 -1.68 -9.16
N TRP A 580 40.49 -0.57 -8.56
CA TRP A 580 41.06 -0.05 -7.32
C TRP A 580 40.35 -0.57 -6.08
N LYS A 581 41.13 -1.07 -5.13
CA LYS A 581 40.65 -1.29 -3.75
C LYS A 581 40.43 0.05 -3.06
N GLU A 582 39.58 0.07 -2.02
CA GLU A 582 39.25 1.31 -1.29
C GLU A 582 40.50 2.09 -0.82
N LYS A 583 41.55 1.38 -0.39
CA LYS A 583 42.82 1.99 0.00
C LYS A 583 43.52 2.71 -1.16
N GLU A 584 43.51 2.13 -2.36
CA GLU A 584 44.13 2.68 -3.56
C GLU A 584 43.34 3.88 -4.07
N LEU A 585 42.01 3.77 -4.09
CA LEU A 585 41.10 4.88 -4.38
C LEU A 585 41.34 6.08 -3.44
N ASN A 586 41.41 5.84 -2.13
CA ASN A 586 41.70 6.88 -1.14
C ASN A 586 43.10 7.49 -1.34
N GLN A 587 44.10 6.70 -1.74
CA GLN A 587 45.43 7.22 -2.08
C GLN A 587 45.40 8.09 -3.34
N ALA A 588 44.67 7.69 -4.38
CA ALA A 588 44.49 8.48 -5.60
C ALA A 588 43.80 9.83 -5.30
N ILE A 589 42.72 9.82 -4.51
CA ILE A 589 42.04 11.05 -4.05
C ILE A 589 43.01 11.96 -3.31
N ASN A 590 43.80 11.41 -2.38
CA ASN A 590 44.79 12.19 -1.63
C ASN A 590 45.88 12.78 -2.52
N LYS A 591 46.34 12.03 -3.54
CA LYS A 591 47.30 12.51 -4.54
C LYS A 591 46.71 13.65 -5.38
N ILE A 592 45.45 13.54 -5.77
CA ILE A 592 44.73 14.60 -6.50
C ILE A 592 44.56 15.87 -5.67
N LYS A 593 44.36 15.73 -4.35
CA LYS A 593 44.29 16.85 -3.40
C LYS A 593 45.65 17.53 -3.12
N GLN A 594 46.77 17.05 -3.66
CA GLN A 594 48.07 17.71 -3.47
C GLN A 594 48.17 18.97 -4.34
N PRO A 595 48.51 20.14 -3.79
CA PRO A 595 48.62 21.37 -4.56
C PRO A 595 49.56 21.23 -5.75
N GLY A 596 49.07 21.54 -6.96
CA GLY A 596 49.84 21.50 -8.20
C GLY A 596 50.10 20.10 -8.77
N ALA A 597 49.61 19.02 -8.14
CA ALA A 597 49.79 17.67 -8.66
C ALA A 597 48.93 17.38 -9.91
N HIS A 598 47.77 18.02 -10.01
CA HIS A 598 46.84 17.92 -11.12
C HIS A 598 46.27 19.30 -11.45
N THR A 599 45.96 19.51 -12.72
CA THR A 599 45.23 20.70 -13.19
C THR A 599 43.76 20.61 -12.76
N PRO A 600 43.06 21.75 -12.53
CA PRO A 600 41.64 21.74 -12.18
C PRO A 600 40.75 20.94 -13.16
N ASP A 601 41.10 20.89 -14.44
CA ASP A 601 40.43 20.08 -15.47
C ASP A 601 40.60 18.57 -15.25
N GLU A 602 41.80 18.11 -14.90
CA GLU A 602 42.05 16.70 -14.55
C GLU A 602 41.27 16.31 -13.29
N ILE A 603 41.17 17.21 -12.31
CA ILE A 603 40.37 16.96 -11.10
C ILE A 603 38.88 16.90 -11.45
N ALA A 604 38.39 17.77 -12.35
CA ALA A 604 37.00 17.73 -12.82
C ALA A 604 36.69 16.43 -13.59
N ALA A 605 37.62 15.95 -14.42
CA ALA A 605 37.50 14.65 -15.09
C ALA A 605 37.45 13.50 -14.08
N PHE A 606 38.27 13.53 -13.03
CA PHE A 606 38.24 12.53 -11.97
C PHE A 606 36.96 12.56 -11.14
N ILE A 607 36.43 13.74 -10.82
CA ILE A 607 35.12 13.90 -10.17
C ILE A 607 34.01 13.28 -11.03
N HIS A 608 34.04 13.50 -12.35
CA HIS A 608 33.08 12.89 -13.27
C HIS A 608 33.21 11.36 -13.27
N ALA A 609 34.43 10.83 -13.27
CA ALA A 609 34.68 9.40 -13.20
C ALA A 609 34.17 8.76 -11.89
N LEU A 610 34.41 9.40 -10.74
CA LEU A 610 33.87 8.96 -9.44
C LEU A 610 32.34 8.94 -9.46
N TYR A 611 31.73 9.97 -10.02
CA TYR A 611 30.27 10.08 -10.10
C TYR A 611 29.65 8.99 -10.98
N GLN A 612 30.23 8.76 -12.17
CA GLN A 612 29.80 7.71 -13.10
C GLN A 612 30.09 6.28 -12.60
N SER A 613 30.94 6.15 -11.58
CA SER A 613 31.20 4.87 -10.88
C SER A 613 30.40 4.74 -9.58
N SER A 614 29.33 5.54 -9.42
CA SER A 614 28.44 5.54 -8.24
C SER A 614 29.12 5.82 -6.88
N LEU A 615 30.32 6.43 -6.88
CA LEU A 615 31.06 6.79 -5.66
C LEU A 615 30.65 8.18 -5.15
N PHE A 616 29.36 8.35 -4.83
CA PHE A 616 28.74 9.66 -4.58
C PHE A 616 29.33 10.43 -3.39
N GLU A 617 29.61 9.78 -2.26
CA GLU A 617 30.19 10.44 -1.08
C GLU A 617 31.62 10.94 -1.35
N LYS A 618 32.44 10.14 -2.04
CA LYS A 618 33.80 10.55 -2.44
C LYS A 618 33.75 11.70 -3.45
N THR A 619 32.80 11.67 -4.37
CA THR A 619 32.54 12.75 -5.33
C THR A 619 32.22 14.04 -4.59
N LYS A 620 31.30 13.99 -3.62
CA LYS A 620 30.88 15.14 -2.79
C LYS A 620 32.06 15.73 -2.02
N ASP A 621 32.83 14.89 -1.34
CA ASP A 621 34.04 15.31 -0.59
C ASP A 621 35.06 16.02 -1.47
N LEU A 622 35.32 15.47 -2.67
CA LEU A 622 36.27 16.06 -3.59
C LEU A 622 35.75 17.37 -4.19
N LYS A 623 34.45 17.45 -4.53
CA LYS A 623 33.81 18.70 -4.97
C LYS A 623 33.95 19.82 -3.95
N MET A 624 33.71 19.55 -2.66
CA MET A 624 33.88 20.56 -1.61
C MET A 624 35.34 21.07 -1.53
N TRP A 625 36.30 20.16 -1.68
CA TRP A 625 37.71 20.53 -1.70
C TRP A 625 38.06 21.42 -2.90
N VAL A 626 37.62 21.04 -4.11
CA VAL A 626 37.86 21.84 -5.33
C VAL A 626 37.21 23.21 -5.23
N ARG A 627 35.99 23.30 -4.69
CA ARG A 627 35.30 24.58 -4.45
C ARG A 627 36.11 25.54 -3.59
N THR A 628 36.91 25.02 -2.66
CA THR A 628 37.76 25.83 -1.78
C THR A 628 39.07 26.25 -2.47
N GLN A 629 39.71 25.34 -3.22
CA GLN A 629 41.01 25.59 -3.82
C GLN A 629 40.94 26.31 -5.18
N HIS A 630 39.87 26.08 -5.93
CA HIS A 630 39.66 26.60 -7.28
C HIS A 630 38.25 27.21 -7.44
N PRO A 631 37.88 28.22 -6.63
CA PRO A 631 36.51 28.74 -6.57
C PRO A 631 36.01 29.33 -7.90
N ASN A 632 36.91 29.79 -8.77
CA ASN A 632 36.58 30.40 -10.06
C ASN A 632 36.68 29.42 -11.24
N HIS A 633 36.97 28.15 -11.00
CA HIS A 633 37.02 27.15 -12.07
C HIS A 633 35.62 26.89 -12.63
N TYR A 634 35.47 26.70 -13.94
CA TYR A 634 34.16 26.58 -14.57
C TYR A 634 33.33 25.43 -14.01
N SER A 635 33.96 24.30 -13.62
CA SER A 635 33.23 23.16 -13.04
C SER A 635 32.62 23.50 -11.68
N VAL A 636 33.30 24.32 -10.87
CA VAL A 636 32.79 24.82 -9.59
C VAL A 636 31.66 25.82 -9.83
N LEU A 637 31.84 26.76 -10.75
CA LEU A 637 30.80 27.74 -11.10
C LEU A 637 29.54 27.08 -11.68
N LEU A 638 29.71 26.03 -12.49
CA LEU A 638 28.61 25.23 -13.03
C LEU A 638 27.90 24.43 -11.92
N ASP A 639 28.64 23.83 -10.98
CA ASP A 639 28.05 23.17 -9.82
C ASP A 639 27.27 24.15 -8.93
N LEU A 640 27.81 25.35 -8.68
CA LEU A 640 27.13 26.44 -7.98
C LEU A 640 25.87 26.92 -8.72
N ALA A 641 25.93 27.00 -10.05
CA ALA A 641 24.78 27.33 -10.88
C ALA A 641 23.71 26.24 -10.78
N LYS A 642 24.08 24.95 -10.78
CA LYS A 642 23.12 23.84 -10.56
C LYS A 642 22.49 23.89 -9.18
N GLU A 643 23.27 24.15 -8.12
CA GLU A 643 22.76 24.36 -6.75
C GLU A 643 21.77 25.54 -6.72
N ALA A 644 22.12 26.67 -7.33
CA ALA A 644 21.25 27.84 -7.42
C ALA A 644 19.97 27.56 -8.22
N ALA A 645 20.05 26.79 -9.30
CA ALA A 645 18.92 26.39 -10.13
C ALA A 645 17.96 25.47 -9.35
N LYS A 646 18.48 24.51 -8.56
CA LYS A 646 17.66 23.70 -7.62
C LYS A 646 16.95 24.57 -6.58
N GLY A 647 17.63 25.61 -6.10
CA GLY A 647 17.04 26.65 -5.23
C GLY A 647 16.17 27.69 -5.95
N LYS A 648 15.92 27.55 -7.27
CA LYS A 648 15.17 28.49 -8.12
C LYS A 648 15.73 29.93 -8.12
N ASN A 649 17.02 30.12 -7.81
CA ASN A 649 17.70 31.41 -7.83
C ASN A 649 18.35 31.68 -9.21
N TRP A 650 17.50 31.94 -10.21
CA TRP A 650 17.91 32.05 -11.61
C TRP A 650 18.83 33.24 -11.93
N LEU A 651 18.70 34.35 -11.19
CA LEU A 651 19.64 35.48 -11.33
C LEU A 651 21.06 35.07 -10.92
N GLN A 652 21.18 34.26 -9.86
CA GLN A 652 22.47 33.73 -9.43
C GLN A 652 23.04 32.72 -10.42
N VAL A 653 22.19 31.90 -11.07
CA VAL A 653 22.59 31.02 -12.18
C VAL A 653 23.25 31.84 -13.29
N ILE A 654 22.60 32.91 -13.76
CA ILE A 654 23.14 33.81 -14.78
C ILE A 654 24.48 34.39 -14.32
N SER A 655 24.54 34.94 -13.10
CA SER A 655 25.75 35.55 -12.54
C SER A 655 26.95 34.58 -12.49
N TRP A 656 26.73 33.29 -12.21
CA TRP A 656 27.81 32.30 -12.17
C TRP A 656 28.28 31.88 -13.57
N LEU A 657 27.38 31.82 -14.55
CA LEU A 657 27.68 31.30 -15.88
C LEU A 657 28.17 32.37 -16.87
N GLU A 658 27.77 33.64 -16.69
CA GLU A 658 28.10 34.73 -17.62
C GLU A 658 29.62 35.00 -17.70
N GLY A 659 30.35 34.74 -16.62
CA GLY A 659 31.81 34.91 -16.56
C GLY A 659 32.64 33.76 -17.14
N ILE A 660 32.02 32.67 -17.60
CA ILE A 660 32.72 31.49 -18.11
C ILE A 660 32.98 31.66 -19.62
N SER A 661 34.25 31.59 -20.03
CA SER A 661 34.64 31.59 -21.45
C SER A 661 34.30 30.24 -22.10
N ARG A 662 33.16 30.17 -22.78
CA ARG A 662 32.65 28.94 -23.42
C ARG A 662 33.51 28.43 -24.60
N PRO A 663 34.10 29.28 -25.46
CA PRO A 663 34.97 28.82 -26.55
C PRO A 663 36.22 28.05 -26.07
N ASP A 664 36.63 28.26 -24.82
CA ASP A 664 37.80 27.61 -24.22
C ASP A 664 37.47 26.24 -23.58
N LEU A 665 36.20 25.83 -23.61
CA LEU A 665 35.72 24.58 -23.01
C LEU A 665 35.51 23.48 -24.06
N ASN A 666 35.41 22.23 -23.60
CA ASN A 666 34.93 21.15 -24.46
C ASN A 666 33.46 21.40 -24.87
N HIS A 667 33.09 20.94 -26.08
CA HIS A 667 31.78 21.16 -26.67
C HIS A 667 30.61 20.71 -25.77
N GLY A 668 30.76 19.56 -25.09
CA GLY A 668 29.73 19.05 -24.17
C GLY A 668 29.43 20.01 -23.02
N THR A 669 30.47 20.48 -22.33
CA THR A 669 30.34 21.45 -21.24
C THR A 669 29.85 22.81 -21.75
N ALA A 670 30.39 23.32 -22.86
CA ALA A 670 29.99 24.61 -23.42
C ALA A 670 28.50 24.63 -23.81
N ARG A 671 28.02 23.56 -24.47
CA ARG A 671 26.61 23.39 -24.84
C ARG A 671 25.70 23.29 -23.62
N HIS A 672 26.13 22.56 -22.59
CA HIS A 672 25.36 22.44 -21.35
C HIS A 672 25.26 23.76 -20.57
N ILE A 673 26.33 24.58 -20.57
CA ILE A 673 26.27 25.94 -20.03
C ILE A 673 25.24 26.78 -20.81
N CYS A 674 25.25 26.71 -22.15
CA CYS A 674 24.25 27.40 -22.97
C CYS A 674 22.83 26.92 -22.66
N HIS A 675 22.63 25.61 -22.47
CA HIS A 675 21.35 25.03 -22.07
C HIS A 675 20.80 25.65 -20.78
N LEU A 676 21.58 25.59 -19.69
CA LEU A 676 21.21 26.10 -18.37
C LEU A 676 21.06 27.62 -18.35
N MET A 677 21.98 28.34 -18.99
CA MET A 677 21.94 29.81 -19.04
C MET A 677 20.74 30.31 -19.86
N GLY A 678 20.40 29.65 -20.97
CA GLY A 678 19.21 29.98 -21.74
C GLY A 678 17.91 29.72 -20.96
N ILE A 679 17.84 28.63 -20.18
CA ILE A 679 16.73 28.37 -19.24
C ILE A 679 16.58 29.53 -18.25
N ALA A 680 17.69 29.96 -17.64
CA ALA A 680 17.67 31.04 -16.67
C ALA A 680 17.21 32.37 -17.28
N TYR A 681 17.73 32.75 -18.47
CA TYR A 681 17.26 33.94 -19.19
C TYR A 681 15.77 33.85 -19.54
N PHE A 682 15.29 32.68 -19.97
CA PHE A 682 13.89 32.49 -20.33
C PHE A 682 12.98 32.72 -19.12
N ILE A 683 13.31 32.13 -17.97
CA ILE A 683 12.55 32.28 -16.73
C ILE A 683 12.57 33.72 -16.22
N GLN A 684 13.66 34.46 -16.44
CA GLN A 684 13.73 35.90 -16.13
C GLN A 684 12.97 36.78 -17.14
N GLY A 685 12.35 36.20 -18.18
CA GLY A 685 11.62 36.93 -19.22
C GLY A 685 12.51 37.53 -20.31
N GLU A 686 13.83 37.26 -20.31
CA GLU A 686 14.79 37.72 -21.31
C GLU A 686 14.82 36.77 -22.52
N ILE A 687 13.65 36.56 -23.14
CA ILE A 687 13.41 35.50 -24.14
C ILE A 687 14.35 35.60 -25.35
N GLN A 688 14.65 36.82 -25.83
CA GLN A 688 15.59 37.04 -26.93
C GLN A 688 17.01 36.60 -26.57
N ARG A 689 17.46 36.86 -25.33
CA ARG A 689 18.78 36.42 -24.86
C ARG A 689 18.82 34.91 -24.69
N ALA A 690 17.75 34.31 -24.14
CA ALA A 690 17.62 32.85 -24.04
C ALA A 690 17.79 32.18 -25.41
N GLN A 691 17.03 32.65 -26.42
CA GLN A 691 17.13 32.12 -27.78
C GLN A 691 18.54 32.27 -28.36
N SER A 692 19.15 33.45 -28.20
CA SER A 692 20.51 33.71 -28.69
C SER A 692 21.54 32.76 -28.08
N VAL A 693 21.44 32.50 -26.78
CA VAL A 693 22.36 31.61 -26.06
C VAL A 693 22.17 30.15 -26.49
N TRP A 694 20.93 29.70 -26.68
CA TRP A 694 20.70 28.35 -27.20
C TRP A 694 21.19 28.19 -28.64
N MET A 695 21.02 29.20 -29.50
CA MET A 695 21.60 29.21 -30.85
C MET A 695 23.12 29.18 -30.84
N GLU A 696 23.77 29.91 -29.91
CA GLU A 696 25.22 29.78 -29.66
C GLU A 696 25.58 28.34 -29.27
N GLY A 697 24.79 27.75 -28.36
CA GLY A 697 24.96 26.36 -27.92
C GLY A 697 24.93 25.32 -29.05
N MET A 698 24.13 25.56 -30.10
CA MET A 698 24.06 24.69 -31.28
C MET A 698 25.34 24.64 -32.11
N THR A 699 26.26 25.60 -31.93
CA THR A 699 27.57 25.59 -32.59
C THR A 699 28.54 24.57 -32.00
N TYR A 700 28.25 24.02 -30.82
CA TYR A 700 29.04 23.00 -30.15
C TYR A 700 28.50 21.59 -30.48
N GLU A 701 28.93 21.05 -31.63
CA GLU A 701 28.32 19.87 -32.28
C GLU A 701 28.33 18.60 -31.41
N ASP A 702 29.39 18.36 -30.63
CA ASP A 702 29.55 17.10 -29.86
C ASP A 702 28.76 17.04 -28.55
N GLY A 703 28.08 18.11 -28.14
CA GLY A 703 27.34 18.13 -26.87
C GLY A 703 25.98 17.45 -26.95
N GLN A 704 25.58 16.75 -25.88
CA GLN A 704 24.35 15.95 -25.85
C GLN A 704 23.06 16.71 -25.52
N CYS A 705 23.13 18.00 -25.13
CA CYS A 705 21.92 18.75 -24.80
C CYS A 705 21.13 19.08 -26.08
N ASP A 706 19.90 18.58 -26.23
CA ASP A 706 19.04 18.98 -27.34
C ASP A 706 18.47 20.39 -27.09
N LEU A 707 18.92 21.37 -27.87
CA LEU A 707 18.52 22.77 -27.73
C LEU A 707 17.44 23.18 -28.73
N ASN A 708 17.14 22.36 -29.74
CA ASN A 708 16.18 22.70 -30.79
C ASN A 708 14.77 22.98 -30.23
N PRO A 709 14.22 22.15 -29.32
CA PRO A 709 12.91 22.42 -28.72
C PRO A 709 12.85 23.76 -27.97
N TYR A 710 13.94 24.14 -27.30
CA TYR A 710 14.03 25.41 -26.58
C TYR A 710 14.11 26.62 -27.51
N ILE A 711 14.86 26.51 -28.61
CA ILE A 711 14.98 27.57 -29.63
C ILE A 711 13.63 27.77 -30.33
N GLU A 712 12.92 26.69 -30.68
CA GLU A 712 11.56 26.75 -31.24
C GLU A 712 10.61 27.44 -30.25
N TYR A 713 10.63 27.01 -28.98
CA TYR A 713 9.77 27.55 -27.93
C TYR A 713 9.99 29.04 -27.68
N ALA A 714 11.25 29.50 -27.61
CA ALA A 714 11.54 30.93 -27.55
C ALA A 714 11.13 31.67 -28.83
N GLY A 715 11.33 31.08 -30.00
CA GLY A 715 10.88 31.64 -31.27
C GLY A 715 9.38 31.89 -31.29
N LEU A 716 8.58 30.90 -30.91
CA LEU A 716 7.13 31.04 -30.74
C LEU A 716 6.79 32.12 -29.71
N SER A 717 7.56 32.18 -28.62
CA SER A 717 7.32 33.09 -27.52
C SER A 717 7.48 34.57 -27.90
N LEU A 718 8.32 34.85 -28.88
CA LEU A 718 8.61 36.18 -29.41
C LEU A 718 7.65 36.64 -30.51
N LEU A 719 6.85 35.74 -31.08
CA LEU A 719 5.92 36.08 -32.17
C LEU A 719 4.76 36.95 -31.66
N PRO A 720 4.28 37.94 -32.43
CA PRO A 720 3.02 38.62 -32.14
C PRO A 720 1.82 37.66 -32.25
N ALA A 721 0.78 37.85 -31.43
CA ALA A 721 -0.41 36.98 -31.38
C ALA A 721 -1.00 36.60 -32.76
N LYS A 722 -1.17 37.58 -33.67
CA LYS A 722 -1.69 37.34 -35.03
C LYS A 722 -0.82 36.40 -35.89
N LYS A 723 0.49 36.40 -35.67
CA LYS A 723 1.42 35.50 -36.37
C LYS A 723 1.46 34.13 -35.69
N ARG A 724 1.41 34.13 -34.36
CA ARG A 724 1.35 32.94 -33.49
C ARG A 724 0.15 32.05 -33.83
N GLN A 725 -1.04 32.63 -33.96
CA GLN A 725 -2.27 31.91 -34.36
C GLN A 725 -2.19 31.21 -35.73
N LYS A 726 -1.25 31.59 -36.60
CA LYS A 726 -1.05 30.97 -37.92
C LYS A 726 -0.02 29.84 -37.90
N GLN A 727 0.71 29.66 -36.80
CA GLN A 727 1.72 28.62 -36.69
C GLN A 727 1.06 27.25 -36.50
N LYS A 728 1.52 26.29 -37.30
CA LYS A 728 1.07 24.89 -37.26
C LYS A 728 2.16 24.01 -36.62
N SER A 729 2.44 24.25 -35.34
CA SER A 729 3.25 23.33 -34.53
C SER A 729 2.44 22.86 -33.32
N ASP A 730 2.74 21.66 -32.82
CA ASP A 730 2.04 21.10 -31.66
C ASP A 730 2.27 21.95 -30.41
N MET A 731 3.46 22.53 -30.29
CA MET A 731 3.82 23.49 -29.24
C MET A 731 2.91 24.72 -29.26
N ASN A 732 2.64 25.28 -30.45
CA ASN A 732 1.71 26.40 -30.58
C ASN A 732 0.26 25.99 -30.29
N LYS A 733 -0.16 24.77 -30.64
CA LYS A 733 -1.50 24.26 -30.26
C LYS A 733 -1.67 24.26 -28.75
N VAL A 734 -0.68 23.75 -28.01
CA VAL A 734 -0.70 23.76 -26.54
C VAL A 734 -0.77 25.17 -25.98
N LEU A 735 0.11 26.07 -26.43
CA LEU A 735 0.12 27.46 -25.95
C LEU A 735 -1.18 28.21 -26.28
N SER A 736 -1.81 27.92 -27.42
CA SER A 736 -3.09 28.51 -27.80
C SER A 736 -4.25 28.10 -26.88
N ILE A 737 -4.17 26.91 -26.28
CA ILE A 737 -5.15 26.44 -25.29
C ILE A 737 -5.05 27.30 -24.04
N PHE A 738 -3.83 27.53 -23.53
CA PHE A 738 -3.62 28.43 -22.39
C PHE A 738 -4.13 29.85 -22.66
N GLU A 739 -3.80 30.43 -23.81
CA GLU A 739 -4.31 31.76 -24.19
C GLU A 739 -5.85 31.80 -24.23
N SER A 740 -6.48 30.77 -24.81
CA SER A 740 -7.94 30.69 -24.91
C SER A 740 -8.61 30.52 -23.55
N VAL A 741 -8.01 29.74 -22.66
CA VAL A 741 -8.48 29.56 -21.28
C VAL A 741 -8.39 30.90 -20.53
N ASP A 742 -7.26 31.59 -20.61
CA ASP A 742 -7.07 32.89 -19.95
C ASP A 742 -8.09 33.93 -20.44
N ASP A 743 -8.35 34.00 -21.75
CA ASP A 743 -9.41 34.86 -22.31
C ASP A 743 -10.79 34.51 -21.72
N HIS A 744 -11.14 33.23 -21.67
CA HIS A 744 -12.44 32.82 -21.14
C HIS A 744 -12.58 33.07 -19.64
N LEU A 745 -11.53 32.83 -18.85
CA LEU A 745 -11.53 33.15 -17.42
C LEU A 745 -11.65 34.65 -17.18
N ALA A 746 -10.91 35.48 -17.93
CA ALA A 746 -11.00 36.94 -17.84
C ALA A 746 -12.40 37.47 -18.18
N ASN A 747 -13.07 36.82 -19.13
CA ASN A 747 -14.44 37.15 -19.54
C ASN A 747 -15.54 36.42 -18.73
N LYS A 748 -15.19 35.74 -17.64
CA LYS A 748 -16.12 34.96 -16.78
C LYS A 748 -16.93 33.88 -17.54
N ARG A 749 -16.39 33.35 -18.63
CA ARG A 749 -16.99 32.26 -19.43
C ARG A 749 -16.54 30.90 -18.91
N TRP A 750 -16.85 30.62 -17.66
CA TRP A 750 -16.34 29.46 -16.91
C TRP A 750 -16.59 28.14 -17.63
N SER A 751 -17.80 27.89 -18.13
CA SER A 751 -18.14 26.62 -18.79
C SER A 751 -17.35 26.39 -20.07
N LYS A 752 -16.96 27.46 -20.78
CA LYS A 752 -16.11 27.37 -21.97
C LYS A 752 -14.66 27.08 -21.62
N ALA A 753 -14.15 27.65 -20.53
CA ALA A 753 -12.83 27.31 -20.02
C ALA A 753 -12.78 25.82 -19.63
N ILE A 754 -13.77 25.33 -18.88
CA ILE A 754 -13.89 23.91 -18.51
C ILE A 754 -13.89 23.02 -19.76
N GLU A 755 -14.80 23.29 -20.72
CA GLU A 755 -14.92 22.50 -21.96
C GLU A 755 -13.61 22.40 -22.75
N ILE A 756 -12.84 23.49 -22.82
CA ILE A 756 -11.56 23.51 -23.52
C ILE A 756 -10.50 22.70 -22.78
N ILE A 757 -10.43 22.84 -21.46
CA ILE A 757 -9.42 22.14 -20.66
C ILE A 757 -9.68 20.63 -20.66
N GLU A 758 -10.92 20.19 -20.46
CA GLU A 758 -11.30 18.76 -20.42
C GLU A 758 -11.05 18.04 -21.75
N LYS A 759 -11.16 18.75 -22.89
CA LYS A 759 -10.83 18.19 -24.21
C LYS A 759 -9.32 18.00 -24.43
N ASN A 760 -8.47 18.52 -23.53
CA ASN A 760 -7.01 18.49 -23.64
C ASN A 760 -6.41 17.89 -22.37
N GLU A 761 -6.81 16.64 -22.09
CA GLU A 761 -6.53 15.87 -20.87
C GLU A 761 -5.07 15.96 -20.41
N ASP A 762 -4.10 15.74 -21.30
CA ASP A 762 -2.68 15.70 -20.94
C ASP A 762 -2.21 16.99 -20.25
N LEU A 763 -2.74 18.15 -20.65
CA LEU A 763 -2.39 19.43 -20.03
C LEU A 763 -3.01 19.56 -18.63
N SER A 764 -4.26 19.15 -18.47
CA SER A 764 -5.01 19.31 -17.22
C SER A 764 -4.57 18.37 -16.09
N ARG A 765 -3.72 17.39 -16.37
CA ARG A 765 -3.21 16.41 -15.39
C ARG A 765 -1.84 16.73 -14.86
N THR A 766 -0.93 17.06 -15.76
CA THR A 766 0.48 17.20 -15.42
C THR A 766 0.88 18.64 -15.12
N ASP A 767 0.07 19.62 -15.56
CA ASP A 767 0.39 21.04 -15.40
C ASP A 767 -0.46 21.69 -14.30
N LEU A 768 0.21 22.08 -13.21
CA LEU A 768 -0.42 22.71 -12.04
C LEU A 768 -1.14 24.02 -12.40
N GLN A 769 -0.65 24.80 -13.36
CA GLN A 769 -1.26 26.07 -13.76
C GLN A 769 -2.59 25.84 -14.48
N MET A 770 -2.65 24.89 -15.42
CA MET A 770 -3.88 24.53 -16.11
C MET A 770 -4.90 23.90 -15.15
N LEU A 771 -4.45 23.02 -14.26
CA LEU A 771 -5.32 22.43 -13.24
C LEU A 771 -5.86 23.50 -12.28
N ALA A 772 -5.05 24.46 -11.85
CA ALA A 772 -5.51 25.61 -11.05
C ALA A 772 -6.58 26.43 -11.79
N LYS A 773 -6.39 26.68 -13.09
CA LYS A 773 -7.36 27.38 -13.94
C LYS A 773 -8.68 26.61 -14.05
N LEU A 774 -8.62 25.29 -14.18
CA LEU A 774 -9.79 24.40 -14.18
C LEU A 774 -10.53 24.43 -12.83
N THR A 775 -9.80 24.23 -11.73
CA THR A 775 -10.30 24.31 -10.34
C THR A 775 -10.99 25.64 -10.08
N TRP A 776 -10.39 26.74 -10.51
CA TRP A 776 -11.00 28.06 -10.38
C TRP A 776 -12.33 28.15 -11.13
N ALA A 777 -12.36 27.74 -12.41
CA ALA A 777 -13.58 27.74 -13.21
C ALA A 777 -14.70 26.88 -12.59
N TYR A 778 -14.34 25.74 -11.99
CA TYR A 778 -15.25 24.85 -11.28
C TYR A 778 -15.78 25.47 -9.98
N LEU A 779 -14.96 26.16 -9.20
CA LEU A 779 -15.39 26.87 -7.99
C LEU A 779 -16.41 27.98 -8.30
N GLN A 780 -16.31 28.61 -9.48
CA GLN A 780 -17.26 29.64 -9.92
C GLN A 780 -18.60 29.10 -10.42
N GLN A 781 -18.75 27.78 -10.58
CA GLN A 781 -19.99 27.15 -11.04
C GLN A 781 -20.66 26.35 -9.92
N ASN A 782 -22.00 26.38 -9.94
CA ASN A 782 -22.84 25.55 -9.07
C ASN A 782 -23.46 24.45 -9.91
N PHE A 783 -23.29 23.21 -9.45
CA PHE A 783 -23.89 22.02 -10.03
C PHE A 783 -24.73 21.34 -8.95
N ASN A 784 -25.83 20.69 -9.33
CA ASN A 784 -26.65 19.99 -8.36
C ASN A 784 -25.97 18.67 -7.95
N PRO A 785 -26.03 18.28 -6.66
CA PRO A 785 -25.56 16.95 -6.25
C PRO A 785 -26.21 15.84 -7.07
N GLY A 786 -25.38 14.91 -7.56
CA GLY A 786 -25.80 13.82 -8.46
C GLY A 786 -25.67 14.11 -9.96
N GLU A 787 -25.39 15.34 -10.38
CA GLU A 787 -25.04 15.64 -11.77
C GLU A 787 -23.59 15.23 -12.10
N MET A 788 -23.31 14.85 -13.34
CA MET A 788 -21.95 14.48 -13.80
C MET A 788 -20.95 15.62 -13.59
N GLN A 789 -21.34 16.87 -13.85
CA GLN A 789 -20.50 18.04 -13.66
C GLN A 789 -20.17 18.29 -12.17
N TRP A 790 -21.05 17.86 -11.27
CA TRP A 790 -20.78 17.91 -9.84
C TRP A 790 -19.72 16.89 -9.44
N LEU A 791 -19.79 15.66 -9.97
CA LEU A 791 -18.73 14.65 -9.85
C LEU A 791 -17.39 15.17 -10.38
N PHE A 792 -17.40 15.79 -11.57
CA PHE A 792 -16.20 16.37 -12.19
C PHE A 792 -15.59 17.47 -11.35
N LYS A 793 -16.42 18.31 -10.73
CA LYS A 793 -15.98 19.32 -9.76
C LYS A 793 -15.26 18.68 -8.59
N ILE A 794 -15.85 17.68 -7.93
CA ILE A 794 -15.24 17.01 -6.77
C ILE A 794 -13.87 16.43 -7.14
N ILE A 795 -13.79 15.68 -8.25
CA ILE A 795 -12.55 15.09 -8.74
C ILE A 795 -11.49 16.17 -8.99
N THR A 796 -11.85 17.22 -9.72
CA THR A 796 -10.92 18.29 -10.09
C THR A 796 -10.38 19.02 -8.85
N LEU A 797 -11.24 19.36 -7.90
CA LEU A 797 -10.84 20.05 -6.67
C LEU A 797 -9.93 19.16 -5.81
N GLY A 798 -10.26 17.87 -5.67
CA GLY A 798 -9.43 16.90 -4.95
C GLY A 798 -8.05 16.77 -5.58
N ASN A 799 -8.01 16.56 -6.90
CA ASN A 799 -6.77 16.49 -7.68
C ASN A 799 -5.88 17.71 -7.47
N TYR A 800 -6.47 18.90 -7.52
CA TYR A 800 -5.72 20.13 -7.37
C TYR A 800 -5.09 20.25 -5.99
N CYS A 801 -5.81 19.87 -4.92
CA CYS A 801 -5.23 19.80 -3.58
C CYS A 801 -4.04 18.84 -3.54
N GLU A 802 -4.15 17.67 -4.17
CA GLU A 802 -3.07 16.67 -4.24
C GLU A 802 -1.81 17.21 -4.92
N VAL A 803 -1.98 17.66 -6.17
CA VAL A 803 -0.89 18.12 -7.03
C VAL A 803 -0.24 19.36 -6.42
N TYR A 804 -1.01 20.17 -5.69
CA TYR A 804 -0.48 21.33 -4.97
C TYR A 804 0.35 20.92 -3.74
N ASP A 805 -0.12 19.96 -2.93
CA ASP A 805 0.62 19.48 -1.77
C ASP A 805 1.90 18.73 -2.19
N ASN A 806 1.83 17.98 -3.31
CA ASN A 806 2.94 17.26 -3.93
C ASN A 806 3.66 18.06 -5.03
N LYS A 807 3.53 19.39 -5.07
CA LYS A 807 4.01 20.25 -6.19
C LYS A 807 5.51 20.16 -6.50
N TYR A 808 6.30 19.54 -5.64
CA TYR A 808 7.72 19.28 -5.88
C TYR A 808 7.95 18.11 -6.86
N MET A 809 7.00 17.18 -6.97
CA MET A 809 7.05 16.05 -7.91
C MET A 809 6.52 16.41 -9.31
N HIS A 810 5.71 17.47 -9.42
CA HIS A 810 5.06 17.85 -10.67
C HIS A 810 5.87 18.88 -11.47
N ASP A 811 5.88 18.72 -12.81
CA ASP A 811 6.55 19.66 -13.71
C ASP A 811 5.73 20.94 -13.85
N ASN A 812 6.16 22.03 -13.22
CA ASN A 812 5.61 23.34 -13.53
C ASN A 812 6.19 23.80 -14.87
N LYS A 813 5.38 23.73 -15.93
CA LYS A 813 5.82 24.23 -17.24
C LYS A 813 6.12 25.73 -17.12
N VAL A 814 7.29 26.11 -17.62
CA VAL A 814 7.66 27.53 -17.71
C VAL A 814 6.92 28.13 -18.90
N LEU A 815 5.82 28.81 -18.61
CA LEU A 815 4.97 29.43 -19.62
C LEU A 815 5.62 30.71 -20.18
N PRO A 816 5.36 31.08 -21.45
CA PRO A 816 5.85 32.32 -22.02
C PRO A 816 5.26 33.55 -21.33
N PRO A 817 5.94 34.71 -21.33
CA PRO A 817 5.50 35.90 -20.59
C PRO A 817 4.13 36.49 -20.97
N TYR A 818 3.59 36.13 -22.14
CA TYR A 818 2.25 36.58 -22.56
C TYR A 818 1.12 35.67 -22.06
N ILE A 819 1.44 34.55 -21.43
CA ILE A 819 0.48 33.67 -20.77
C ILE A 819 0.57 33.96 -19.27
N GLU A 820 -0.58 34.13 -18.61
CA GLU A 820 -0.59 34.44 -17.18
C GLU A 820 -0.16 33.21 -16.38
N THR A 821 0.98 33.32 -15.70
CA THR A 821 1.42 32.36 -14.68
C THR A 821 0.96 32.85 -13.31
N TRP A 822 0.14 32.06 -12.62
CA TRP A 822 -0.33 32.41 -11.29
C TRP A 822 0.76 32.17 -10.24
N PRO A 823 1.00 33.14 -9.33
CA PRO A 823 2.01 33.01 -8.29
C PRO A 823 1.59 31.98 -7.24
N ASP A 824 2.57 31.42 -6.51
CA ASP A 824 2.34 30.38 -5.49
C ASP A 824 1.32 30.81 -4.42
N SER A 825 1.28 32.10 -4.07
CA SER A 825 0.28 32.64 -3.14
C SER A 825 -1.16 32.49 -3.64
N ARG A 826 -1.40 32.67 -4.95
CA ARG A 826 -2.71 32.47 -5.58
C ARG A 826 -3.05 30.98 -5.68
N LEU A 827 -2.06 30.15 -5.99
CA LEU A 827 -2.23 28.70 -6.03
C LEU A 827 -2.60 28.15 -4.64
N SER A 828 -1.90 28.60 -3.60
CA SER A 828 -2.17 28.24 -2.21
C SER A 828 -3.56 28.67 -1.76
N ASP A 829 -3.97 29.89 -2.09
CA ASP A 829 -5.30 30.40 -1.73
C ASP A 829 -6.40 29.60 -2.42
N LEU A 830 -6.19 29.23 -3.69
CA LEU A 830 -7.10 28.37 -4.42
C LEU A 830 -7.21 26.97 -3.79
N ALA A 831 -6.10 26.41 -3.32
CA ALA A 831 -6.09 25.07 -2.71
C ALA A 831 -6.89 25.08 -1.39
N ARG A 832 -6.71 26.13 -0.59
CA ARG A 832 -7.53 26.39 0.60
C ARG A 832 -9.02 26.49 0.25
N GLN A 833 -9.39 27.27 -0.78
CA GLN A 833 -10.78 27.40 -1.22
C GLN A 833 -11.37 26.07 -1.71
N ALA A 834 -10.60 25.28 -2.46
CA ALA A 834 -11.00 23.95 -2.92
C ALA A 834 -11.25 23.00 -1.74
N LYS A 835 -10.34 22.96 -0.76
CA LYS A 835 -10.47 22.16 0.47
C LYS A 835 -11.68 22.58 1.30
N GLU A 836 -11.87 23.88 1.54
CA GLU A 836 -13.05 24.40 2.24
C GLU A 836 -14.37 24.06 1.54
N TRP A 837 -14.36 23.95 0.21
CA TRP A 837 -15.55 23.52 -0.53
C TRP A 837 -15.79 22.01 -0.35
N LEU A 838 -14.75 21.19 -0.43
CA LEU A 838 -14.82 19.74 -0.23
C LEU A 838 -15.25 19.38 1.21
N ASP A 839 -14.76 20.09 2.21
CA ASP A 839 -15.10 19.86 3.63
C ASP A 839 -16.56 20.19 3.98
N ARG A 840 -17.30 20.89 3.11
CA ARG A 840 -18.73 21.24 3.29
C ARG A 840 -19.70 20.21 2.70
N LEU A 841 -19.20 19.29 1.88
CA LEU A 841 -19.95 18.12 1.42
C LEU A 841 -20.32 17.24 2.60
#